data_AF-F7KJ67-F1
#
_entry.id   AF-F7KJ67-F1
#
_cell.length_a   1.000
_cell.length_b   1.000
_cell.length_c   1.000
_cell.angle_alpha   90.00
_cell.angle_beta   90.00
_cell.angle_gamma   90.00
#
_symmetry.space_group_name_H-M   'P 1'
#
loop_
_entity.id
_entity.type
_entity.pdbx_description
1 polymer ?
#
loop_
_entity_poly.entity_id
_entity_poly.type
_entity_poly.pdbx_seq_one_letter_code
_entity_poly.pdbx_strand_id
1 'polypeptide(L)'
;MSDRRIVALSIDKVQTFLTEVIHAQTQEKQAEETTLKNIMNASMEISIGFYQTVQEVFPKSETEELLSCSGVYIFECGLSAEEIGDRLNKLFLHFYYSSQGQKMLRCISFPSGNLTEIEAILEAKNRLKQSDSLNEWIERNREILFSFCTVKEEKSRFEKMEYPLFAENINALYSAEESDNPKRFRIAVIKADLDGMGDMFKNIKSYDEYSWVSRILNEEVSLNGLHKGVKECDSTRSGWVFPFYMAGDDIFFAVSAANLMNGIQICRNILKNINDKLEKVFPEKRLTMSIGTEITFNREPVRYYMDMVERQLKNAKKAWSGSLKKFMRMKISIYGMTYLDIDYPGLKIYKKQLACTHKGYRFNCPNCKKRRAIKSDLQSIPIWNFFLTDVNRLNYLRAEENGYHKLLGTSGFYYTLLERLTDETVQENDIEYMNSVLYHLLPQFSDASDKDLQKWELLLNGGIIQQLLQLKERGAEIVVNTDTKQRLETYLRLMLLFSDSRFQIAGNSEIKEKAAFQKDELKNARKYLTSKPLDYLYNTALKGNNRLREIFVDKVSYEIEKKKKWEKRQCLQRLKIEKSMFIKLRDTGKISVEKAAKMIELHNPSDLETKIKIQEQNKQRMEKGKAPCYRYFDKEKFCRAANQNGLWNEDFVDSLMLLYEYKEIEIQYKTNKLF
;
A
#
# COMPACT_ATOMS: atom_id res chain seq x y z
N MET A 1 21.21 -5.39 56.59
CA MET A 1 21.09 -5.63 55.13
C MET A 1 20.61 -4.32 54.53
N SER A 2 21.34 -3.77 53.57
CA SER A 2 20.93 -2.52 52.92
C SER A 2 19.56 -2.73 52.27
N ASP A 3 18.52 -2.02 52.73
CA ASP A 3 17.18 -2.01 52.12
C ASP A 3 17.28 -1.33 50.75
N ARG A 4 17.77 -2.08 49.75
CA ARG A 4 17.80 -1.61 48.37
C ARG A 4 16.36 -1.52 47.86
N ARG A 5 16.06 -0.42 47.19
CA ARG A 5 14.73 -0.10 46.68
C ARG A 5 14.77 0.08 45.17
N ILE A 6 13.76 -0.45 44.52
CA ILE A 6 13.49 -0.21 43.11
C ILE A 6 12.69 1.08 43.00
N VAL A 7 13.19 1.99 42.16
CA VAL A 7 12.52 3.24 41.81
C VAL A 7 12.19 3.17 40.33
N ALA A 8 10.94 3.49 39.99
CA ALA A 8 10.51 3.55 38.60
C ALA A 8 9.76 4.84 38.32
N LEU A 9 10.11 5.43 37.19
CA LEU A 9 9.65 6.73 36.73
C LEU A 9 9.10 6.57 35.31
N SER A 10 7.95 7.17 35.05
CA SER A 10 7.41 7.30 33.69
C SER A 10 6.80 8.67 33.52
N ILE A 11 7.18 9.37 32.46
CA ILE A 11 6.44 10.55 32.01
C ILE A 11 5.35 10.11 31.04
N ASP A 12 4.18 10.74 31.07
CA ASP A 12 3.12 10.44 30.09
C ASP A 12 3.67 10.57 28.66
N LYS A 13 3.24 9.66 27.77
CA LYS A 13 3.76 9.57 26.39
C LYS A 13 3.68 10.94 25.71
N VAL A 14 4.69 11.30 24.90
CA VAL A 14 4.61 12.49 24.02
C VAL A 14 3.35 12.43 23.15
N GLN A 15 2.83 11.25 22.80
CA GLN A 15 1.52 11.13 22.13
C GLN A 15 0.37 11.73 22.93
N THR A 16 0.33 11.52 24.25
CA THR A 16 -0.69 12.12 25.13
C THR A 16 -0.51 13.63 25.16
N PHE A 17 0.73 14.10 25.36
CA PHE A 17 1.07 15.52 25.29
C PHE A 17 0.73 16.15 23.93
N LEU A 18 1.07 15.49 22.82
CA LEU A 18 0.72 15.91 21.46
C LEU A 18 -0.78 16.00 21.35
N THR A 19 -1.51 14.94 21.72
CA THR A 19 -2.97 14.90 21.65
C THR A 19 -3.61 15.99 22.50
N GLU A 20 -3.12 16.24 23.71
CA GLU A 20 -3.62 17.26 24.63
C GLU A 20 -3.27 18.69 24.19
N VAL A 21 -2.04 18.96 23.78
CA VAL A 21 -1.62 20.26 23.20
C VAL A 21 -2.37 20.55 21.90
N ILE A 22 -2.55 19.53 21.07
CA ILE A 22 -3.31 19.58 19.81
C ILE A 22 -4.83 19.72 20.07
N HIS A 23 -5.35 19.33 21.24
CA HIS A 23 -6.75 19.54 21.59
C HIS A 23 -7.00 20.84 22.37
N ALA A 24 -6.00 21.34 23.12
CA ALA A 24 -6.11 22.51 23.99
C ALA A 24 -5.86 23.85 23.27
N GLN A 25 -5.07 23.87 22.18
CA GLN A 25 -4.83 25.09 21.42
C GLN A 25 -5.98 25.41 20.45
N THR A 26 -6.41 26.68 20.36
CA THR A 26 -7.35 27.19 19.36
C THR A 26 -6.83 26.90 17.93
N GLN A 27 -7.71 26.43 17.04
CA GLN A 27 -7.39 25.87 15.72
C GLN A 27 -6.41 26.71 14.86
N GLU A 28 -6.39 28.04 15.01
CA GLU A 28 -5.52 28.96 14.25
C GLU A 28 -4.05 28.94 14.70
N LYS A 29 -3.75 28.71 15.99
CA LYS A 29 -2.36 28.71 16.53
C LYS A 29 -1.59 27.42 16.24
N GLN A 30 -2.28 26.37 15.80
CA GLN A 30 -1.67 25.06 15.52
C GLN A 30 -0.99 24.98 14.15
N ALA A 31 -1.24 25.95 13.27
CA ALA A 31 -0.54 26.10 11.99
C ALA A 31 0.72 26.96 12.11
N GLU A 32 0.99 27.55 13.28
CA GLU A 32 2.13 28.44 13.52
C GLU A 32 3.42 27.67 13.78
N GLU A 33 4.53 28.17 13.24
CA GLU A 33 5.87 27.55 13.32
C GLU A 33 6.33 27.29 14.77
N THR A 34 5.84 28.11 15.71
CA THR A 34 6.10 28.01 17.15
C THR A 34 5.59 26.68 17.74
N THR A 35 4.40 26.25 17.36
CA THR A 35 3.78 25.00 17.84
C THR A 35 4.54 23.77 17.32
N LEU A 36 5.01 23.83 16.07
CA LEU A 36 5.81 22.76 15.45
C LEU A 36 7.21 22.64 16.09
N LYS A 37 7.86 23.77 16.40
CA LYS A 37 9.12 23.78 17.15
C LYS A 37 8.93 23.21 18.57
N ASN A 38 7.82 23.54 19.23
CA ASN A 38 7.50 22.98 20.55
C ASN A 38 7.32 21.45 20.52
N ILE A 39 6.73 20.90 19.45
CA ILE A 39 6.57 19.46 19.26
C ILE A 39 7.93 18.75 19.13
N MET A 40 8.83 19.26 18.29
CA MET A 40 10.19 18.72 18.16
C MET A 40 10.95 18.79 19.49
N ASN A 41 10.84 19.92 20.21
CA ASN A 41 11.47 20.10 21.51
C ASN A 41 10.91 19.12 22.55
N ALA A 42 9.60 18.87 22.57
CA ALA A 42 8.99 17.90 23.46
C ALA A 42 9.46 16.46 23.19
N SER A 43 9.67 16.11 21.91
CA SER A 43 10.28 14.82 21.55
C SER A 43 11.71 14.70 22.08
N MET A 44 12.54 15.74 21.94
CA MET A 44 13.90 15.75 22.48
C MET A 44 13.92 15.68 24.00
N GLU A 45 13.03 16.42 24.66
CA GLU A 45 12.90 16.41 26.10
C GLU A 45 12.54 15.01 26.61
N ILE A 46 11.64 14.28 25.95
CA ILE A 46 11.26 12.94 26.41
C ILE A 46 12.30 11.87 26.06
N SER A 47 12.98 11.99 24.92
CA SER A 47 14.00 11.02 24.51
C SER A 47 15.35 11.21 25.22
N ILE A 48 15.77 12.44 25.51
CA ILE A 48 17.10 12.76 26.05
C ILE A 48 16.99 13.53 27.37
N GLY A 49 16.20 14.60 27.39
CA GLY A 49 16.11 15.51 28.55
C GLY A 49 15.56 14.85 29.82
N PHE A 50 14.64 13.89 29.68
CA PHE A 50 14.01 13.18 30.78
C PHE A 50 15.06 12.43 31.61
N TYR A 51 15.90 11.64 30.94
CA TYR A 51 16.94 10.88 31.59
C TYR A 51 17.99 11.80 32.25
N GLN A 52 18.40 12.88 31.58
CA GLN A 52 19.33 13.86 32.14
C GLN A 52 18.78 14.52 33.41
N THR A 53 17.52 14.98 33.37
CA THR A 53 16.84 15.61 34.50
C THR A 53 16.74 14.66 35.69
N VAL A 54 16.42 13.39 35.44
CA VAL A 54 16.37 12.38 36.50
C VAL A 54 17.76 12.13 37.08
N GLN A 55 18.82 12.12 36.26
CA GLN A 55 20.19 11.92 36.74
C GLN A 55 20.78 13.07 37.54
N GLU A 56 20.30 14.29 37.34
CA GLU A 56 20.64 15.43 38.20
C GLU A 56 20.10 15.25 39.63
N VAL A 57 18.97 14.55 39.79
CA VAL A 57 18.34 14.29 41.09
C VAL A 57 18.78 12.94 41.69
N PHE A 58 19.03 11.95 40.84
CA PHE A 58 19.52 10.62 41.18
C PHE A 58 20.81 10.32 40.39
N PRO A 59 21.98 10.71 40.92
CA PRO A 59 23.26 10.53 40.24
C PRO A 59 23.60 9.06 40.00
N LYS A 60 24.30 8.77 38.90
CA LYS A 60 24.77 7.40 38.57
C LYS A 60 25.61 6.74 39.65
N SER A 61 26.26 7.51 40.52
CA SER A 61 27.02 6.99 41.67
C SER A 61 26.14 6.37 42.75
N GLU A 62 24.84 6.68 42.77
CA GLU A 62 23.87 6.27 43.79
C GLU A 62 22.86 5.23 43.27
N THR A 63 22.90 4.93 41.96
CA THR A 63 21.88 4.13 41.29
C THR A 63 22.49 3.02 40.43
N GLU A 64 21.92 1.83 40.49
CA GLU A 64 22.16 0.74 39.55
C GLU A 64 21.02 0.73 38.51
N GLU A 65 21.32 1.11 37.26
CA GLU A 65 20.33 1.20 36.17
C GLU A 65 19.82 -0.20 35.77
N LEU A 66 18.49 -0.36 35.76
CA LEU A 66 17.81 -1.57 35.29
C LEU A 66 17.14 -1.36 33.94
N LEU A 67 16.57 -0.18 33.69
CA LEU A 67 15.98 0.15 32.40
C LEU A 67 16.03 1.64 32.14
N SER A 68 16.64 2.02 31.02
CA SER A 68 16.48 3.33 30.42
C SER A 68 15.84 3.19 29.04
N CYS A 69 14.66 3.76 28.84
CA CYS A 69 14.04 3.91 27.53
C CYS A 69 13.22 5.21 27.46
N SER A 70 12.82 5.62 26.25
CA SER A 70 12.20 6.94 26.06
C SER A 70 11.01 7.16 27.00
N GLY A 71 11.15 8.12 27.91
CA GLY A 71 10.15 8.47 28.91
C GLY A 71 9.96 7.49 30.08
N VAL A 72 10.79 6.44 30.22
CA VAL A 72 10.74 5.49 31.35
C VAL A 72 12.15 5.22 31.89
N TYR A 73 12.33 5.33 33.20
CA TYR A 73 13.58 5.01 33.87
C TYR A 73 13.33 4.15 35.12
N ILE A 74 14.04 3.04 35.23
CA ILE A 74 13.95 2.09 36.35
C ILE A 74 15.37 1.82 36.84
N PHE A 75 15.58 1.96 38.13
CA PHE A 75 16.88 1.74 38.76
C PHE A 75 16.71 1.24 40.19
N GLU A 76 17.75 0.61 40.71
CA GLU A 76 17.88 0.27 42.12
C GLU A 76 18.75 1.31 42.83
N CYS A 77 18.39 1.70 44.06
CA CYS A 77 19.24 2.58 44.88
C CYS A 77 19.18 2.18 46.36
N GLY A 78 20.20 2.60 47.12
CA GLY A 78 20.33 2.33 48.55
C GLY A 78 19.79 3.45 49.46
N LEU A 79 19.05 4.41 48.91
CA LEU A 79 18.51 5.55 49.65
C LEU A 79 17.29 5.14 50.51
N SER A 80 17.02 5.90 51.56
CA SER A 80 15.84 5.67 52.41
C SER A 80 14.54 5.96 51.65
N ALA A 81 13.42 5.34 52.07
CA ALA A 81 12.13 5.58 51.43
C ALA A 81 11.69 7.06 51.51
N GLU A 82 12.03 7.75 52.60
CA GLU A 82 11.74 9.17 52.81
C GLU A 82 12.54 10.05 51.84
N GLU A 83 13.85 9.80 51.73
CA GLU A 83 14.73 10.55 50.83
C GLU A 83 14.38 10.34 49.35
N ILE A 84 14.04 9.09 48.97
CA ILE A 84 13.50 8.79 47.65
C ILE A 84 12.21 9.57 47.43
N GLY A 85 11.28 9.56 48.40
CA GLY A 85 10.01 10.27 48.31
C GLY A 85 10.17 11.76 48.05
N ASP A 86 11.10 12.42 48.74
CA ASP A 86 11.36 13.86 48.57
C ASP A 86 11.99 14.19 47.23
N ARG A 87 12.95 13.38 46.78
CA ARG A 87 13.57 13.53 45.46
C ARG A 87 12.58 13.29 44.33
N LEU A 88 11.70 12.30 44.45
CA LEU A 88 10.63 12.05 43.49
C LEU A 88 9.61 13.20 43.47
N ASN A 89 9.25 13.77 44.64
CA ASN A 89 8.37 14.94 44.69
C ASN A 89 8.96 16.15 43.96
N LYS A 90 10.27 16.36 44.12
CA LYS A 90 11.01 17.42 43.41
C LYS A 90 10.95 17.22 41.90
N LEU A 91 11.15 16.00 41.42
CA LEU A 91 11.02 15.67 40.00
C LEU A 91 9.58 15.87 39.49
N PHE A 92 8.58 15.40 40.26
CA PHE A 92 7.16 15.58 39.92
C PHE A 92 6.83 17.06 39.69
N LEU A 93 7.16 17.92 40.67
CA LEU A 93 6.93 19.36 40.56
C LEU A 93 7.75 19.99 39.44
N HIS A 94 8.99 19.56 39.22
CA HIS A 94 9.82 20.06 38.12
C HIS A 94 9.14 19.84 36.77
N PHE A 95 8.72 18.61 36.46
CA PHE A 95 8.04 18.30 35.20
C PHE A 95 6.66 18.97 35.10
N TYR A 96 5.92 19.07 36.21
CA TYR A 96 4.65 19.77 36.23
C TYR A 96 4.83 21.26 35.88
N TYR A 97 5.76 21.96 36.53
CA TYR A 97 5.99 23.40 36.26
C TYR A 97 6.61 23.64 34.88
N SER A 98 7.61 22.86 34.46
CA SER A 98 8.27 23.03 33.17
C SER A 98 7.33 22.76 31.98
N SER A 99 6.35 21.88 32.18
CA SER A 99 5.31 21.60 31.18
C SER A 99 4.05 22.46 31.32
N GLN A 100 4.02 23.42 32.24
CA GLN A 100 2.83 24.25 32.52
C GLN A 100 1.59 23.39 32.86
N GLY A 101 1.81 22.29 33.56
CA GLY A 101 0.79 21.34 33.98
C GLY A 101 0.33 20.33 32.94
N GLN A 102 0.97 20.29 31.76
CA GLN A 102 0.60 19.39 30.66
C GLN A 102 1.26 18.02 30.73
N LYS A 103 2.30 17.83 31.56
CA LYS A 103 2.96 16.53 31.74
C LYS A 103 2.88 16.14 33.20
N MET A 104 2.40 14.92 33.44
CA MET A 104 2.40 14.30 34.75
C MET A 104 3.47 13.21 34.81
N LEU A 105 4.25 13.22 35.89
CA LEU A 105 5.24 12.19 36.17
C LEU A 105 4.63 11.12 37.07
N ARG A 106 4.65 9.87 36.64
CA ARG A 106 4.31 8.71 37.46
C ARG A 106 5.57 8.22 38.15
N CYS A 107 5.51 8.09 39.47
CA CYS A 107 6.63 7.61 40.26
C CYS A 107 6.18 6.52 41.21
N ILE A 108 6.99 5.48 41.35
CA ILE A 108 6.80 4.45 42.35
C ILE A 108 8.14 4.09 42.99
N SER A 109 8.09 3.69 44.26
CA SER A 109 9.23 3.04 44.92
C SER A 109 8.76 1.82 45.70
N PHE A 110 9.52 0.74 45.66
CA PHE A 110 9.23 -0.46 46.43
C PHE A 110 10.52 -1.22 46.82
N PRO A 111 10.50 -2.02 47.90
CA PRO A 111 11.65 -2.84 48.28
C PRO A 111 12.02 -3.81 47.16
N SER A 112 13.32 -3.93 46.86
CA SER A 112 13.84 -4.86 45.83
C SER A 112 13.56 -6.33 46.20
N GLY A 113 13.71 -6.67 47.48
CA GLY A 113 13.43 -8.02 47.98
C GLY A 113 14.33 -9.08 47.33
N ASN A 114 13.72 -10.20 46.91
CA ASN A 114 14.40 -11.30 46.20
C ASN A 114 14.07 -11.31 44.69
N LEU A 115 13.63 -10.18 44.13
CA LEU A 115 13.29 -10.10 42.72
C LEU A 115 14.57 -10.15 41.89
N THR A 116 14.55 -10.95 40.82
CA THR A 116 15.55 -10.82 39.75
C THR A 116 15.38 -9.48 39.04
N GLU A 117 16.39 -9.00 38.31
CA GLU A 117 16.34 -7.71 37.61
C GLU A 117 15.16 -7.64 36.64
N ILE A 118 14.85 -8.76 35.96
CA ILE A 118 13.73 -8.81 35.02
C ILE A 118 12.36 -8.79 35.74
N GLU A 119 12.24 -9.47 36.88
CA GLU A 119 11.03 -9.44 37.70
C GLU A 119 10.80 -8.04 38.28
N ALA A 120 11.87 -7.38 38.73
CA ALA A 120 11.83 -5.99 39.20
C ALA A 120 11.34 -5.04 38.09
N ILE A 121 11.84 -5.19 36.86
CA ILE A 121 11.39 -4.39 35.70
C ILE A 121 9.91 -4.66 35.37
N LEU A 122 9.48 -5.93 35.35
CA LEU A 122 8.10 -6.30 35.02
C LEU A 122 7.12 -5.79 36.07
N GLU A 123 7.46 -5.93 37.35
CA GLU A 123 6.66 -5.45 38.48
C GLU A 123 6.60 -3.92 38.50
N ALA A 124 7.73 -3.24 38.29
CA ALA A 124 7.78 -1.79 38.17
C ALA A 124 6.88 -1.28 37.02
N LYS A 125 6.95 -1.90 35.85
CA LYS A 125 6.09 -1.58 34.70
C LYS A 125 4.60 -1.84 34.98
N ASN A 126 4.27 -2.87 35.75
CA ASN A 126 2.90 -3.17 36.13
C ASN A 126 2.34 -2.10 37.07
N ARG A 127 3.09 -1.76 38.12
CA ARG A 127 2.73 -0.72 39.09
C ARG A 127 2.61 0.67 38.48
N LEU A 128 3.50 1.05 37.55
CA LEU A 128 3.41 2.32 36.80
C LEU A 128 2.11 2.47 35.98
N LYS A 129 1.44 1.37 35.63
CA LYS A 129 0.15 1.39 34.91
C LYS A 129 -1.05 1.59 35.84
N GLN A 130 -0.90 1.32 37.13
CA GLN A 130 -1.97 1.45 38.12
C GLN A 130 -2.20 2.94 38.44
N SER A 131 -3.45 3.30 38.72
CA SER A 131 -3.84 4.67 39.09
C SER A 131 -3.13 5.18 40.34
N ASP A 132 -2.82 4.27 41.26
CA ASP A 132 -2.25 4.58 42.57
C ASP A 132 -0.87 5.22 42.44
N SER A 133 -0.11 4.90 41.37
CA SER A 133 1.19 5.50 41.06
C SER A 133 1.15 7.01 40.78
N LEU A 134 -0.03 7.57 40.51
CA LEU A 134 -0.24 9.00 40.28
C LEU A 134 -1.03 9.65 41.42
N ASN A 135 -2.01 8.92 41.97
CA ASN A 135 -2.89 9.41 43.04
C ASN A 135 -2.13 9.90 44.26
N GLU A 136 -1.07 9.19 44.68
CA GLU A 136 -0.23 9.58 45.81
C GLU A 136 0.39 10.98 45.61
N TRP A 137 0.94 11.24 44.41
CA TRP A 137 1.59 12.51 44.09
C TRP A 137 0.59 13.64 43.86
N ILE A 138 -0.59 13.32 43.32
CA ILE A 138 -1.68 14.28 43.21
C ILE A 138 -2.14 14.73 44.61
N GLU A 139 -2.39 13.80 45.53
CA GLU A 139 -2.81 14.15 46.89
C GLU A 139 -1.72 14.96 47.61
N ARG A 140 -0.46 14.54 47.49
CA ARG A 140 0.69 15.22 48.10
C ARG A 140 0.88 16.66 47.61
N ASN A 141 0.50 16.96 46.36
CA ASN A 141 0.68 18.27 45.73
C ASN A 141 -0.63 18.98 45.37
N ARG A 142 -1.77 18.58 45.96
CA ARG A 142 -3.11 19.07 45.60
C ARG A 142 -3.23 20.60 45.60
N GLU A 143 -2.65 21.25 46.60
CA GLU A 143 -2.73 22.71 46.76
C GLU A 143 -2.05 23.43 45.59
N ILE A 144 -0.97 22.85 45.04
CA ILE A 144 -0.26 23.38 43.88
C ILE A 144 -1.08 23.09 42.62
N LEU A 145 -1.48 21.82 42.43
CA LEU A 145 -2.13 21.34 41.21
C LEU A 145 -3.48 22.00 40.94
N PHE A 146 -4.22 22.34 42.00
CA PHE A 146 -5.54 22.97 41.91
C PHE A 146 -5.51 24.48 42.17
N SER A 147 -4.33 25.11 42.15
CA SER A 147 -4.17 26.56 42.25
C SER A 147 -3.99 27.22 40.89
N PHE A 148 -4.40 28.48 40.80
CA PHE A 148 -4.14 29.29 39.60
C PHE A 148 -2.67 29.75 39.60
N CYS A 149 -1.89 29.24 38.64
CA CYS A 149 -0.51 29.65 38.41
C CYS A 149 -0.40 30.59 37.20
N THR A 150 0.34 31.70 37.34
CA THR A 150 0.76 32.50 36.18
C THR A 150 1.81 31.76 35.38
N VAL A 151 1.52 31.52 34.10
CA VAL A 151 2.44 30.89 33.15
C VAL A 151 3.62 31.81 32.88
N LYS A 152 4.85 31.35 33.14
CA LYS A 152 6.07 32.03 32.69
C LYS A 152 6.40 31.54 31.27
N GLU A 153 6.65 32.47 30.35
CA GLU A 153 7.23 32.13 29.04
C GLU A 153 8.67 31.65 29.23
N GLU A 154 8.87 30.33 29.31
CA GLU A 154 10.22 29.76 29.23
C GLU A 154 10.69 29.73 27.78
N LYS A 155 11.88 30.28 27.54
CA LYS A 155 12.63 30.07 26.29
C LYS A 155 13.09 28.62 26.24
N SER A 156 12.91 27.97 25.09
CA SER A 156 13.34 26.57 24.87
C SER A 156 14.78 26.35 25.31
N ARG A 157 15.02 25.40 26.22
CA ARG A 157 16.35 25.10 26.79
C ARG A 157 17.30 24.36 25.84
N PHE A 158 16.83 23.87 24.71
CA PHE A 158 17.66 23.09 23.79
C PHE A 158 18.40 24.00 22.81
N GLU A 159 19.73 24.04 22.95
CA GLU A 159 20.64 24.55 21.92
C GLU A 159 20.42 23.79 20.60
N LYS A 160 20.67 24.46 19.46
CA LYS A 160 20.57 23.88 18.11
C LYS A 160 21.41 22.59 18.02
N MET A 161 20.79 21.43 18.16
CA MET A 161 21.39 20.19 17.66
C MET A 161 21.42 20.25 16.12
N GLU A 162 22.61 20.14 15.55
CA GLU A 162 22.81 20.13 14.09
C GLU A 162 22.38 18.78 13.51
N TYR A 163 21.08 18.64 13.22
CA TYR A 163 20.58 17.65 12.28
C TYR A 163 20.45 18.32 10.90
N PRO A 164 21.52 18.46 10.11
CA PRO A 164 21.51 19.24 8.86
C PRO A 164 20.53 18.71 7.81
N LEU A 165 20.14 17.44 7.91
CA LEU A 165 19.16 16.82 7.01
C LEU A 165 17.71 17.14 7.42
N PHE A 166 17.49 17.64 8.63
CA PHE A 166 16.17 17.99 9.12
C PHE A 166 15.80 19.43 8.76
N ALA A 167 14.57 19.60 8.28
CA ALA A 167 13.98 20.88 7.98
C ALA A 167 13.79 21.67 9.28
N GLU A 168 14.08 22.98 9.27
CA GLU A 168 13.88 23.83 10.47
C GLU A 168 12.40 23.92 10.84
N ASN A 169 11.53 23.93 9.84
CA ASN A 169 10.08 23.92 9.99
C ASN A 169 9.43 23.20 8.80
N ILE A 170 8.13 22.93 8.90
CA ILE A 170 7.38 22.22 7.85
C ILE A 170 7.34 22.99 6.51
N ASN A 171 7.44 24.32 6.54
CA ASN A 171 7.46 25.16 5.34
C ASN A 171 8.79 25.05 4.60
N ALA A 172 9.88 24.71 5.28
CA ALA A 172 11.18 24.46 4.67
C ALA A 172 11.21 23.18 3.83
N LEU A 173 10.18 22.33 3.90
CA LEU A 173 9.98 21.22 2.95
C LEU A 173 9.53 21.68 1.55
N TYR A 174 9.31 22.99 1.37
CA TYR A 174 8.93 23.57 0.09
C TYR A 174 9.96 23.28 -1.00
N SER A 175 9.47 22.91 -2.18
CA SER A 175 10.24 22.87 -3.40
C SER A 175 9.58 23.77 -4.45
N ALA A 176 10.36 24.70 -5.02
CA ALA A 176 9.92 25.55 -6.12
C ALA A 176 9.62 24.75 -7.40
N GLU A 177 10.15 23.53 -7.51
CA GLU A 177 9.81 22.61 -8.60
C GLU A 177 8.41 22.00 -8.40
N GLU A 178 7.95 21.87 -7.14
CA GLU A 178 6.69 21.23 -6.78
C GLU A 178 5.49 22.18 -6.74
N SER A 179 5.70 23.46 -6.42
CA SER A 179 4.61 24.43 -6.26
C SER A 179 5.07 25.86 -6.51
N ASP A 180 4.27 26.63 -7.23
CA ASP A 180 4.47 28.09 -7.37
C ASP A 180 4.05 28.85 -6.11
N ASN A 181 3.36 28.18 -5.18
CA ASN A 181 2.89 28.78 -3.93
C ASN A 181 3.72 28.28 -2.73
N PRO A 182 4.70 29.07 -2.26
CA PRO A 182 5.51 28.70 -1.09
C PRO A 182 4.71 28.66 0.21
N LYS A 183 3.50 29.25 0.24
CA LYS A 183 2.62 29.23 1.40
C LYS A 183 1.69 28.02 1.42
N ARG A 184 1.48 27.34 0.30
CA ARG A 184 0.56 26.20 0.21
C ARG A 184 1.05 25.19 -0.82
N PHE A 185 1.65 24.12 -0.34
CA PHE A 185 2.19 23.03 -1.15
C PHE A 185 1.91 21.68 -0.50
N ARG A 186 2.06 20.59 -1.25
CA ARG A 186 1.77 19.24 -0.79
C ARG A 186 2.97 18.65 -0.05
N ILE A 187 2.71 17.98 1.05
CA ILE A 187 3.66 17.18 1.82
C ILE A 187 3.14 15.76 1.95
N ALA A 188 4.05 14.81 2.14
CA ALA A 188 3.73 13.45 2.58
C ALA A 188 4.01 13.32 4.07
N VAL A 189 2.97 13.03 4.83
CA VAL A 189 3.01 12.77 6.27
C VAL A 189 3.08 11.26 6.48
N ILE A 190 4.06 10.80 7.25
CA ILE A 190 4.37 9.38 7.45
C ILE A 190 4.38 9.07 8.94
N LYS A 191 3.61 8.05 9.31
CA LYS A 191 3.65 7.46 10.65
C LYS A 191 3.92 5.97 10.53
N ALA A 192 4.86 5.46 11.33
CA ALA A 192 5.19 4.05 11.36
C ALA A 192 5.25 3.51 12.79
N ASP A 193 4.99 2.22 12.92
CA ASP A 193 4.98 1.49 14.18
C ASP A 193 5.60 0.10 14.00
N LEU A 194 6.36 -0.34 15.00
CA LEU A 194 7.02 -1.65 15.01
C LEU A 194 6.06 -2.75 15.48
N ASP A 195 5.74 -3.67 14.57
CA ASP A 195 4.86 -4.79 14.82
C ASP A 195 5.59 -5.90 15.59
N GLY A 196 4.89 -6.49 16.58
CA GLY A 196 5.38 -7.64 17.35
C GLY A 196 6.33 -7.28 18.50
N MET A 197 6.60 -5.99 18.73
CA MET A 197 7.48 -5.55 19.82
C MET A 197 6.99 -6.02 21.20
N GLY A 198 5.69 -5.85 21.48
CA GLY A 198 5.12 -6.26 22.77
C GLY A 198 5.23 -7.76 23.04
N ASP A 199 4.99 -8.59 22.02
CA ASP A 199 5.12 -10.05 22.14
C ASP A 199 6.58 -10.49 22.24
N MET A 200 7.50 -9.78 21.57
CA MET A 200 8.94 -10.01 21.71
C MET A 200 9.37 -9.80 23.16
N PHE A 201 9.04 -8.66 23.79
CA PHE A 201 9.44 -8.38 25.17
C PHE A 201 8.81 -9.34 26.20
N LYS A 202 7.57 -9.79 26.00
CA LYS A 202 6.93 -10.78 26.88
C LYS A 202 7.66 -12.14 26.90
N ASN A 203 8.34 -12.49 25.81
CA ASN A 203 9.01 -13.79 25.66
C ASN A 203 10.48 -13.77 26.12
N ILE A 204 11.03 -12.61 26.45
CA ILE A 204 12.39 -12.47 26.96
C ILE A 204 12.44 -12.94 28.41
N LYS A 205 13.42 -13.79 28.72
CA LYS A 205 13.58 -14.39 30.07
C LYS A 205 14.83 -13.94 30.80
N SER A 206 15.84 -13.40 30.10
CA SER A 206 17.05 -12.90 30.73
C SER A 206 17.14 -11.37 30.67
N TYR A 207 17.72 -10.79 31.71
CA TYR A 207 17.96 -9.36 31.80
C TYR A 207 18.90 -8.87 30.68
N ASP A 208 19.97 -9.61 30.39
CA ASP A 208 20.93 -9.24 29.34
C ASP A 208 20.26 -9.13 27.97
N GLU A 209 19.41 -10.11 27.63
CA GLU A 209 18.64 -10.12 26.39
C GLU A 209 17.65 -8.96 26.35
N TYR A 210 16.97 -8.69 27.47
CA TYR A 210 16.02 -7.58 27.58
C TYR A 210 16.70 -6.23 27.39
N SER A 211 17.79 -5.99 28.12
CA SER A 211 18.58 -4.78 28.08
C SER A 211 19.15 -4.53 26.69
N TRP A 212 19.67 -5.57 26.04
CA TRP A 212 20.25 -5.45 24.72
C TRP A 212 19.23 -5.11 23.64
N VAL A 213 18.06 -5.78 23.65
CA VAL A 213 16.95 -5.48 22.74
C VAL A 213 16.44 -4.06 22.96
N SER A 214 16.24 -3.66 24.23
CA SER A 214 15.79 -2.31 24.59
C SER A 214 16.75 -1.24 24.08
N ARG A 215 18.06 -1.45 24.24
CA ARG A 215 19.10 -0.53 23.78
C ARG A 215 19.06 -0.33 22.26
N ILE A 216 18.93 -1.41 21.49
CA ILE A 216 18.84 -1.32 20.02
C ILE A 216 17.65 -0.47 19.59
N LEU A 217 16.48 -0.70 20.21
CA LEU A 217 15.27 0.03 19.87
C LEU A 217 15.39 1.51 20.25
N ASN A 218 15.95 1.83 21.41
CA ASN A 218 16.19 3.22 21.80
C ASN A 218 17.22 3.93 20.89
N GLU A 219 18.25 3.21 20.41
CA GLU A 219 19.23 3.78 19.48
C GLU A 219 18.60 4.09 18.11
N GLU A 220 17.84 3.15 17.55
CA GLU A 220 17.33 3.23 16.18
C GLU A 220 15.99 3.97 16.07
N VAL A 221 15.11 3.89 17.09
CA VAL A 221 13.85 4.64 17.17
C VAL A 221 14.05 5.91 18.00
N SER A 222 14.95 6.76 17.50
CA SER A 222 15.30 8.06 18.08
C SER A 222 15.52 9.08 16.97
N LEU A 223 15.64 10.37 17.31
CA LEU A 223 16.02 11.40 16.33
C LEU A 223 17.38 11.10 15.67
N ASN A 224 18.33 10.54 16.42
CA ASN A 224 19.62 10.09 15.90
C ASN A 224 19.45 8.93 14.92
N GLY A 225 18.63 7.94 15.26
CA GLY A 225 18.32 6.80 14.39
C GLY A 225 17.62 7.23 13.11
N LEU A 226 16.65 8.15 13.22
CA LEU A 226 16.01 8.77 12.07
C LEU A 226 17.05 9.47 11.19
N HIS A 227 17.88 10.34 11.76
CA HIS A 227 18.90 11.08 11.01
C HIS A 227 19.89 10.15 10.28
N LYS A 228 20.29 9.03 10.90
CA LYS A 228 21.08 7.98 10.23
C LYS A 228 20.33 7.38 9.05
N GLY A 229 19.06 7.03 9.23
CA GLY A 229 18.21 6.50 8.16
C GLY A 229 18.02 7.49 6.99
N VAL A 230 17.90 8.79 7.29
CA VAL A 230 17.87 9.87 6.28
C VAL A 230 19.19 9.95 5.52
N LYS A 231 20.32 9.90 6.24
CA LYS A 231 21.67 9.95 5.65
C LYS A 231 21.95 8.78 4.71
N GLU A 232 21.45 7.59 5.04
CA GLU A 232 21.55 6.39 4.18
C GLU A 232 20.70 6.51 2.91
N CYS A 233 19.61 7.27 2.93
CA CYS A 233 18.79 7.54 1.75
C CYS A 233 19.42 8.60 0.85
N ASP A 234 19.68 9.79 1.39
CA ASP A 234 20.30 10.88 0.66
C ASP A 234 21.04 11.81 1.63
N SER A 235 22.37 11.76 1.57
CA SER A 235 23.26 12.59 2.38
C SER A 235 23.64 13.91 1.70
N THR A 236 23.24 14.13 0.44
CA THR A 236 23.60 15.31 -0.34
C THR A 236 22.63 16.48 -0.15
N ARG A 237 21.39 16.19 0.27
CA ARG A 237 20.34 17.18 0.52
C ARG A 237 20.33 17.62 1.98
N SER A 238 20.17 18.91 2.24
CA SER A 238 19.87 19.44 3.57
C SER A 238 18.39 19.70 3.76
N GLY A 239 17.88 19.58 4.98
CA GLY A 239 16.57 20.12 5.35
C GLY A 239 15.34 19.51 4.67
N TRP A 240 15.37 18.24 4.28
CA TRP A 240 14.29 17.63 3.47
C TRP A 240 13.35 16.69 4.25
N VAL A 241 13.58 16.53 5.55
CA VAL A 241 12.74 15.73 6.48
C VAL A 241 12.35 16.58 7.67
N PHE A 242 11.07 16.64 8.01
CA PHE A 242 10.59 17.31 9.21
C PHE A 242 10.10 16.28 10.24
N PRO A 243 10.85 16.01 11.31
CA PRO A 243 10.40 15.07 12.35
C PRO A 243 9.32 15.72 13.23
N PHE A 244 8.17 15.05 13.36
CA PHE A 244 7.19 15.44 14.37
C PHE A 244 7.50 14.75 15.71
N TYR A 245 7.73 13.44 15.70
CA TYR A 245 7.95 12.66 16.91
C TYR A 245 8.66 11.33 16.60
N MET A 246 9.62 10.96 17.45
CA MET A 246 10.40 9.72 17.35
C MET A 246 10.71 9.19 18.74
N ALA A 247 9.96 8.19 19.23
CA ALA A 247 10.32 7.52 20.48
C ALA A 247 9.51 6.25 20.74
N GLY A 248 10.17 5.28 21.40
CA GLY A 248 9.58 4.00 21.75
C GLY A 248 9.38 3.15 20.49
N ASP A 249 8.12 2.93 20.12
CA ASP A 249 7.68 2.23 18.93
C ASP A 249 7.18 3.16 17.81
N ASP A 250 6.92 4.43 18.13
CA ASP A 250 6.30 5.41 17.25
C ASP A 250 7.34 6.24 16.45
N ILE A 251 7.14 6.26 15.13
CA ILE A 251 7.90 7.06 14.16
C ILE A 251 6.92 8.00 13.46
N PHE A 252 7.11 9.31 13.51
CA PHE A 252 6.20 10.28 12.90
C PHE A 252 6.96 11.49 12.31
N PHE A 253 6.86 11.69 11.00
CA PHE A 253 7.58 12.76 10.30
C PHE A 253 6.88 13.15 8.99
N ALA A 254 7.34 14.23 8.36
CA ALA A 254 6.91 14.68 7.04
C ALA A 254 8.10 14.86 6.09
N VAL A 255 7.81 14.75 4.80
CA VAL A 255 8.71 15.06 3.68
C VAL A 255 7.92 15.82 2.61
N SER A 256 8.60 16.46 1.65
CA SER A 256 7.90 16.97 0.45
C SER A 256 7.20 15.81 -0.28
N ALA A 257 6.12 16.10 -1.02
CA ALA A 257 5.37 15.04 -1.68
C ALA A 257 6.23 14.30 -2.73
N ALA A 258 7.18 14.96 -3.38
CA ALA A 258 8.16 14.29 -4.26
C ALA A 258 9.04 13.28 -3.52
N ASN A 259 9.33 13.53 -2.24
CA ASN A 259 10.17 12.68 -1.41
C ASN A 259 9.41 11.56 -0.70
N LEU A 260 8.14 11.34 -1.03
CA LEU A 260 7.32 10.26 -0.45
C LEU A 260 8.05 8.91 -0.43
N MET A 261 8.66 8.54 -1.56
CA MET A 261 9.34 7.25 -1.71
C MET A 261 10.59 7.15 -0.83
N ASN A 262 11.34 8.25 -0.72
CA ASN A 262 12.49 8.35 0.17
C ASN A 262 12.03 8.27 1.63
N GLY A 263 10.89 8.88 1.97
CA GLY A 263 10.23 8.75 3.27
C GLY A 263 9.95 7.30 3.66
N ILE A 264 9.33 6.52 2.78
CA ILE A 264 9.09 5.08 3.01
C ILE A 264 10.41 4.30 3.12
N GLN A 265 11.42 4.69 2.33
CA GLN A 265 12.73 4.05 2.39
C GLN A 265 13.48 4.34 3.71
N ILE A 266 13.30 5.51 4.33
CA ILE A 266 13.85 5.81 5.66
C ILE A 266 13.32 4.80 6.69
N CYS A 267 12.00 4.54 6.70
CA CYS A 267 11.40 3.52 7.58
C CYS A 267 11.99 2.12 7.32
N ARG A 268 12.23 1.78 6.04
CA ARG A 268 12.87 0.51 5.67
C ARG A 268 14.30 0.42 6.20
N ASN A 269 15.08 1.49 6.13
CA ASN A 269 16.45 1.53 6.62
C ASN A 269 16.49 1.37 8.14
N ILE A 270 15.63 2.08 8.87
CA ILE A 270 15.50 1.93 10.33
C ILE A 270 15.16 0.47 10.70
N LEU A 271 14.14 -0.12 10.06
CA LEU A 271 13.76 -1.51 10.32
C LEU A 271 14.89 -2.50 9.99
N LYS A 272 15.63 -2.25 8.90
CA LYS A 272 16.78 -3.06 8.50
C LYS A 272 17.87 -2.98 9.56
N ASN A 273 18.25 -1.79 10.01
CA ASN A 273 19.28 -1.60 11.02
C ASN A 273 18.91 -2.28 12.35
N ILE A 274 17.63 -2.20 12.76
CA ILE A 274 17.13 -2.93 13.93
C ILE A 274 17.28 -4.43 13.75
N ASN A 275 16.76 -4.99 12.65
CA ASN A 275 16.79 -6.44 12.44
C ASN A 275 18.22 -6.98 12.21
N ASP A 276 19.08 -6.24 11.50
CA ASP A 276 20.48 -6.63 11.27
C ASP A 276 21.28 -6.66 12.59
N LYS A 277 20.95 -5.78 13.55
CA LYS A 277 21.50 -5.88 14.91
C LYS A 277 20.88 -7.08 15.63
N LEU A 278 19.55 -7.19 15.70
CA LEU A 278 18.86 -8.27 16.41
C LEU A 278 19.32 -9.67 15.96
N GLU A 279 19.35 -9.94 14.65
CA GLU A 279 19.65 -11.26 14.08
C GLU A 279 21.12 -11.69 14.32
N LYS A 280 22.04 -10.76 14.60
CA LYS A 280 23.44 -11.09 14.95
C LYS A 280 23.56 -11.79 16.31
N VAL A 281 22.63 -11.54 17.22
CA VAL A 281 22.65 -12.09 18.58
C VAL A 281 21.49 -13.05 18.80
N PHE A 282 20.33 -12.78 18.20
CA PHE A 282 19.09 -13.54 18.33
C PHE A 282 18.50 -13.84 16.94
N PRO A 283 18.98 -14.88 16.21
CA PRO A 283 18.58 -15.16 14.84
C PRO A 283 17.08 -15.43 14.64
N GLU A 284 16.38 -15.88 15.69
CA GLU A 284 14.95 -16.15 15.70
C GLU A 284 14.08 -14.90 15.90
N LYS A 285 14.67 -13.77 16.29
CA LYS A 285 13.95 -12.53 16.56
C LYS A 285 14.02 -11.60 15.37
N ARG A 286 12.84 -11.26 14.87
CA ARG A 286 12.68 -10.32 13.77
C ARG A 286 11.41 -9.51 13.96
N LEU A 287 11.52 -8.20 13.78
CA LEU A 287 10.39 -7.28 13.79
C LEU A 287 9.92 -6.97 12.37
N THR A 288 8.65 -6.60 12.25
CA THR A 288 8.08 -6.01 11.04
C THR A 288 7.59 -4.61 11.35
N MET A 289 7.23 -3.83 10.34
CA MET A 289 6.77 -2.45 10.53
C MET A 289 5.48 -2.18 9.74
N SER A 290 4.52 -1.52 10.38
CA SER A 290 3.34 -0.98 9.73
C SER A 290 3.53 0.52 9.51
N ILE A 291 3.25 1.00 8.29
CA ILE A 291 3.47 2.38 7.85
C ILE A 291 2.15 2.92 7.30
N GLY A 292 1.69 4.04 7.84
CA GLY A 292 0.64 4.87 7.28
C GLY A 292 1.22 6.09 6.58
N THR A 293 0.66 6.44 5.44
CA THR A 293 1.09 7.59 4.64
C THR A 293 -0.11 8.37 4.12
N GLU A 294 -0.09 9.69 4.33
CA GLU A 294 -1.08 10.61 3.79
C GLU A 294 -0.41 11.77 3.03
N ILE A 295 -0.98 12.20 1.90
CA ILE A 295 -0.53 13.39 1.18
C ILE A 295 -1.53 14.53 1.44
N THR A 296 -1.03 15.64 1.96
CA THR A 296 -1.85 16.77 2.41
C THR A 296 -1.12 18.10 2.22
N PHE A 297 -1.70 19.23 2.63
CA PHE A 297 -1.04 20.53 2.56
C PHE A 297 -0.20 20.82 3.81
N ASN A 298 0.90 21.57 3.66
CA ASN A 298 1.85 21.93 4.72
C ASN A 298 1.30 22.82 5.86
N ARG A 299 0.09 23.37 5.72
CA ARG A 299 -0.53 24.29 6.71
C ARG A 299 -1.82 23.76 7.34
N GLU A 300 -2.08 22.47 7.25
CA GLU A 300 -3.15 21.90 8.06
C GLU A 300 -2.72 21.88 9.54
N PRO A 301 -3.64 22.08 10.49
CA PRO A 301 -3.39 21.80 11.90
C PRO A 301 -2.77 20.41 12.12
N VAL A 302 -1.81 20.30 13.04
CA VAL A 302 -1.09 19.04 13.32
C VAL A 302 -2.03 17.89 13.67
N ARG A 303 -3.17 18.20 14.31
CA ARG A 303 -4.24 17.21 14.58
C ARG A 303 -4.66 16.46 13.33
N TYR A 304 -4.84 17.19 12.23
CA TYR A 304 -5.31 16.61 10.99
C TYR A 304 -4.25 15.72 10.36
N TYR A 305 -2.97 16.09 10.44
CA TYR A 305 -1.87 15.20 10.05
C TYR A 305 -1.94 13.89 10.82
N MET A 306 -2.06 13.97 12.15
CA MET A 306 -2.11 12.80 13.03
C MET A 306 -3.35 11.94 12.76
N ASP A 307 -4.55 12.53 12.69
CA ASP A 307 -5.80 11.80 12.47
C ASP A 307 -5.83 11.11 11.11
N MET A 308 -5.34 11.78 10.06
CA MET A 308 -5.30 11.19 8.72
C MET A 308 -4.30 10.04 8.65
N VAL A 309 -3.06 10.25 9.10
CA VAL A 309 -2.02 9.22 9.01
C VAL A 309 -2.28 8.03 9.93
N GLU A 310 -2.94 8.25 11.08
CA GLU A 310 -3.33 7.19 12.01
C GLU A 310 -4.39 6.26 11.40
N ARG A 311 -5.31 6.78 10.58
CA ARG A 311 -6.26 5.94 9.83
C ARG A 311 -5.51 5.01 8.87
N GLN A 312 -4.50 5.52 8.16
CA GLN A 312 -3.68 4.70 7.26
C GLN A 312 -2.86 3.66 8.06
N LEU A 313 -2.26 4.05 9.19
CA LEU A 313 -1.51 3.13 10.04
C LEU A 313 -2.41 1.98 10.56
N LYS A 314 -3.64 2.29 10.96
CA LYS A 314 -4.63 1.27 11.36
C LYS A 314 -4.98 0.34 10.20
N ASN A 315 -5.10 0.85 8.97
CA ASN A 315 -5.32 0.03 7.78
C ASN A 315 -4.12 -0.89 7.50
N ALA A 316 -2.89 -0.40 7.67
CA ALA A 316 -1.69 -1.21 7.55
C ALA A 316 -1.70 -2.36 8.57
N LYS A 317 -1.93 -2.06 9.86
CA LYS A 317 -1.94 -3.07 10.94
C LYS A 317 -2.98 -4.17 10.70
N LYS A 318 -4.20 -3.80 10.27
CA LYS A 318 -5.31 -4.72 9.99
C LYS A 318 -5.11 -5.60 8.75
N ALA A 319 -4.19 -5.26 7.85
CA ALA A 319 -4.07 -5.96 6.58
C ALA A 319 -3.66 -7.43 6.76
N TRP A 320 -4.42 -8.30 6.07
CA TRP A 320 -4.18 -9.73 6.01
C TRP A 320 -2.93 -10.05 5.18
N SER A 321 -2.05 -10.90 5.72
CA SER A 321 -0.80 -11.29 5.06
C SER A 321 -0.79 -12.75 4.58
N GLY A 322 -1.81 -13.54 4.92
CA GLY A 322 -1.96 -14.93 4.45
C GLY A 322 -0.70 -15.77 4.51
N SER A 323 -0.44 -16.49 3.42
CA SER A 323 0.74 -17.35 3.24
C SER A 323 2.05 -16.56 3.10
N LEU A 324 1.97 -15.24 2.97
CA LEU A 324 3.11 -14.35 2.81
C LEU A 324 3.67 -13.86 4.16
N LYS A 325 2.98 -14.09 5.29
CA LYS A 325 3.37 -13.63 6.64
C LYS A 325 4.85 -13.87 6.96
N LYS A 326 5.38 -15.04 6.61
CA LYS A 326 6.79 -15.42 6.85
C LYS A 326 7.81 -14.52 6.14
N PHE A 327 7.43 -13.89 5.02
CA PHE A 327 8.31 -13.08 4.19
C PHE A 327 8.08 -11.59 4.39
N MET A 328 7.18 -11.21 5.31
CA MET A 328 6.81 -9.83 5.55
C MET A 328 8.00 -9.04 6.11
N ARG A 329 8.18 -7.84 5.57
CA ARG A 329 9.07 -6.82 6.12
C ARG A 329 8.23 -5.66 6.63
N MET A 330 7.39 -5.10 5.76
CA MET A 330 6.55 -3.95 6.09
C MET A 330 5.15 -4.06 5.49
N LYS A 331 4.20 -3.37 6.11
CA LYS A 331 2.87 -3.11 5.55
C LYS A 331 2.74 -1.61 5.33
N ILE A 332 2.49 -1.17 4.11
CA ILE A 332 2.48 0.25 3.74
C ILE A 332 1.08 0.61 3.28
N SER A 333 0.39 1.49 4.00
CA SER A 333 -0.96 1.95 3.64
C SER A 333 -0.92 3.37 3.09
N ILE A 334 -1.47 3.55 1.89
CA ILE A 334 -1.57 4.82 1.18
C ILE A 334 -2.96 4.91 0.56
N TYR A 335 -3.70 6.00 0.81
CA TYR A 335 -5.06 6.21 0.28
C TYR A 335 -6.01 5.01 0.47
N GLY A 336 -5.95 4.37 1.64
CA GLY A 336 -6.81 3.23 1.99
C GLY A 336 -6.40 1.90 1.38
N MET A 337 -5.38 1.85 0.49
CA MET A 337 -4.81 0.60 0.01
C MET A 337 -3.58 0.23 0.82
N THR A 338 -3.49 -1.03 1.26
CA THR A 338 -2.29 -1.56 1.92
C THR A 338 -1.48 -2.45 0.98
N TYR A 339 -0.22 -2.08 0.79
CA TYR A 339 0.80 -2.86 0.10
C TYR A 339 1.62 -3.68 1.10
N LEU A 340 1.92 -4.92 0.73
CA LEU A 340 2.89 -5.74 1.46
C LEU A 340 4.28 -5.59 0.85
N ASP A 341 5.24 -5.16 1.67
CA ASP A 341 6.67 -5.29 1.34
C ASP A 341 7.20 -6.61 1.88
N ILE A 342 7.69 -7.44 0.97
CA ILE A 342 8.09 -8.82 1.25
C ILE A 342 9.50 -9.10 0.73
N ASP A 343 10.20 -10.02 1.40
CA ASP A 343 11.40 -10.66 0.88
C ASP A 343 11.06 -11.57 -0.31
N TYR A 344 10.90 -10.96 -1.48
CA TYR A 344 10.57 -11.67 -2.71
C TYR A 344 11.67 -12.64 -3.18
N PRO A 345 12.98 -12.31 -3.08
CA PRO A 345 14.05 -13.28 -3.31
C PRO A 345 13.94 -14.53 -2.41
N GLY A 346 13.77 -14.35 -1.10
CA GLY A 346 13.56 -15.47 -0.16
C GLY A 346 12.31 -16.28 -0.50
N LEU A 347 11.22 -15.62 -0.89
CA LEU A 347 10.00 -16.30 -1.34
C LEU A 347 10.23 -17.14 -2.61
N LYS A 348 11.03 -16.66 -3.58
CA LYS A 348 11.37 -17.43 -4.78
C LYS A 348 12.14 -18.70 -4.42
N ILE A 349 13.10 -18.62 -3.50
CA ILE A 349 13.87 -19.77 -3.01
C ILE A 349 12.92 -20.77 -2.33
N TYR A 350 12.08 -20.29 -1.42
CA TYR A 350 11.10 -21.13 -0.73
C TYR A 350 10.14 -21.84 -1.70
N LYS A 351 9.63 -21.14 -2.72
CA LYS A 351 8.80 -21.76 -3.77
C LYS A 351 9.50 -22.87 -4.54
N LYS A 352 10.81 -22.78 -4.75
CA LYS A 352 11.62 -23.83 -5.40
C LYS A 352 11.75 -25.06 -4.48
N GLN A 353 11.95 -24.84 -3.19
CA GLN A 353 12.02 -25.89 -2.17
C GLN A 353 10.69 -26.65 -2.00
N LEU A 354 9.55 -25.99 -2.26
CA LEU A 354 8.22 -26.62 -2.33
C LEU A 354 8.02 -27.47 -3.61
N ALA A 355 9.00 -28.30 -3.95
CA ALA A 355 8.90 -29.22 -5.08
C ALA A 355 7.77 -30.24 -4.85
N CYS A 356 7.07 -30.59 -5.93
CA CYS A 356 6.04 -31.63 -5.88
C CYS A 356 6.73 -32.99 -5.96
N THR A 357 6.56 -33.82 -4.94
CA THR A 357 7.09 -35.20 -4.90
C THR A 357 6.23 -36.19 -5.71
N HIS A 358 5.01 -35.82 -6.10
CA HIS A 358 4.08 -36.68 -6.83
C HIS A 358 3.95 -36.31 -8.32
N LYS A 359 4.07 -37.29 -9.22
CA LYS A 359 3.95 -37.10 -10.68
C LYS A 359 2.50 -37.10 -11.23
N GLY A 360 1.48 -37.46 -10.44
CA GLY A 360 0.11 -37.67 -10.94
C GLY A 360 -0.97 -36.75 -10.33
N TYR A 361 -1.12 -36.70 -9.01
CA TYR A 361 -2.22 -35.98 -8.34
C TYR A 361 -1.76 -34.66 -7.72
N ARG A 362 -1.65 -33.62 -8.55
CA ARG A 362 -1.19 -32.27 -8.12
C ARG A 362 -2.11 -31.58 -7.09
N PHE A 363 -3.36 -32.04 -6.94
CA PHE A 363 -4.38 -31.35 -6.14
C PHE A 363 -4.32 -31.63 -4.64
N ASN A 364 -3.82 -32.81 -4.21
CA ASN A 364 -3.75 -33.17 -2.79
C ASN A 364 -2.35 -33.05 -2.16
N CYS A 365 -1.32 -32.77 -2.95
CA CYS A 365 0.03 -32.55 -2.42
C CYS A 365 0.08 -31.28 -1.53
N PRO A 366 0.53 -31.37 -0.26
CA PRO A 366 0.64 -30.20 0.63
C PRO A 366 1.51 -29.07 0.07
N ASN A 367 2.62 -29.41 -0.59
CA ASN A 367 3.51 -28.42 -1.22
C ASN A 367 2.81 -27.67 -2.38
N CYS A 368 2.02 -28.38 -3.18
CA CYS A 368 1.22 -27.76 -4.24
C CYS A 368 0.12 -26.86 -3.68
N LYS A 369 -0.54 -27.26 -2.59
CA LYS A 369 -1.52 -26.41 -1.89
C LYS A 369 -0.88 -25.12 -1.38
N LYS A 370 0.27 -25.21 -0.70
CA LYS A 370 1.04 -24.04 -0.24
C LYS A 370 1.47 -23.13 -1.39
N ARG A 371 1.98 -23.70 -2.49
CA ARG A 371 2.35 -22.91 -3.69
C ARG A 371 1.15 -22.22 -4.33
N ARG A 372 -0.01 -22.86 -4.35
CA ARG A 372 -1.25 -22.27 -4.87
C ARG A 372 -1.73 -21.13 -3.96
N ALA A 373 -1.71 -21.32 -2.65
CA ALA A 373 -2.07 -20.28 -1.68
C ALA A 373 -1.16 -19.05 -1.83
N ILE A 374 0.16 -19.25 -1.87
CA ILE A 374 1.12 -18.15 -2.13
C ILE A 374 0.85 -17.45 -3.47
N LYS A 375 0.53 -18.20 -4.53
CA LYS A 375 0.22 -17.61 -5.84
C LYS A 375 -1.10 -16.81 -5.79
N SER A 376 -2.08 -17.30 -5.03
CA SER A 376 -3.35 -16.61 -4.80
C SER A 376 -3.11 -15.29 -4.08
N ASP A 377 -2.38 -15.33 -2.97
CA ASP A 377 -2.08 -14.17 -2.14
C ASP A 377 -1.28 -13.10 -2.91
N LEU A 378 -0.30 -13.50 -3.74
CA LEU A 378 0.43 -12.57 -4.62
C LEU A 378 -0.42 -11.92 -5.73
N GLN A 379 -1.57 -12.51 -6.05
CA GLN A 379 -2.50 -11.96 -7.04
C GLN A 379 -3.52 -11.04 -6.36
N SER A 380 -4.08 -11.46 -5.22
CA SER A 380 -5.12 -10.73 -4.51
C SER A 380 -4.57 -9.56 -3.68
N ILE A 381 -3.36 -9.68 -3.12
CA ILE A 381 -2.79 -8.68 -2.23
C ILE A 381 -1.84 -7.75 -3.02
N PRO A 382 -1.98 -6.42 -2.91
CA PRO A 382 -1.03 -5.47 -3.49
C PRO A 382 0.38 -5.69 -2.91
N ILE A 383 1.38 -5.83 -3.79
CA ILE A 383 2.78 -6.04 -3.40
C ILE A 383 3.58 -4.80 -3.75
N TRP A 384 4.28 -4.25 -2.75
CA TRP A 384 5.01 -2.98 -2.89
C TRP A 384 6.07 -3.04 -4.00
N ASN A 385 6.86 -4.11 -4.06
CA ASN A 385 7.88 -4.29 -5.09
C ASN A 385 7.31 -4.39 -6.52
N PHE A 386 6.07 -4.87 -6.68
CA PHE A 386 5.42 -4.92 -7.99
C PHE A 386 4.99 -3.52 -8.41
N PHE A 387 4.38 -2.76 -7.48
CA PHE A 387 4.03 -1.36 -7.70
C PHE A 387 5.27 -0.52 -8.05
N LEU A 388 6.37 -0.66 -7.31
CA LEU A 388 7.65 -0.01 -7.64
C LEU A 388 8.14 -0.35 -9.04
N THR A 389 7.97 -1.60 -9.48
CA THR A 389 8.37 -2.01 -10.82
C THR A 389 7.55 -1.25 -11.87
N ASP A 390 6.24 -1.12 -11.67
CA ASP A 390 5.36 -0.37 -12.58
C ASP A 390 5.69 1.13 -12.61
N VAL A 391 5.97 1.75 -11.47
CA VAL A 391 6.40 3.16 -11.43
C VAL A 391 7.74 3.37 -12.14
N ASN A 392 8.70 2.46 -11.97
CA ASN A 392 9.97 2.57 -12.68
C ASN A 392 9.80 2.42 -14.20
N ARG A 393 8.88 1.56 -14.65
CA ARG A 393 8.52 1.47 -16.07
C ARG A 393 7.88 2.77 -16.57
N LEU A 394 7.01 3.37 -15.77
CA LEU A 394 6.41 4.66 -16.08
C LEU A 394 7.50 5.75 -16.22
N ASN A 395 8.43 5.85 -15.26
CA ASN A 395 9.55 6.80 -15.34
C ASN A 395 10.39 6.59 -16.61
N TYR A 396 10.65 5.33 -16.98
CA TYR A 396 11.33 5.00 -18.23
C TYR A 396 10.54 5.50 -19.46
N LEU A 397 9.24 5.23 -19.53
CA LEU A 397 8.39 5.69 -20.65
C LEU A 397 8.34 7.22 -20.75
N ARG A 398 8.44 7.91 -19.62
CA ARG A 398 8.35 9.37 -19.52
C ARG A 398 9.69 10.09 -19.75
N ALA A 399 10.82 9.38 -19.72
CA ALA A 399 12.11 9.97 -20.06
C ALA A 399 12.14 10.37 -21.54
N GLU A 400 12.53 11.62 -21.81
CA GLU A 400 12.53 12.19 -23.16
C GLU A 400 13.39 11.38 -24.14
N GLU A 401 14.53 10.88 -23.63
CA GLU A 401 15.53 10.08 -24.36
C GLU A 401 14.94 8.83 -25.04
N ASN A 402 13.84 8.28 -24.51
CA ASN A 402 13.24 7.05 -25.02
C ASN A 402 12.16 7.28 -26.09
N GLY A 403 11.77 8.53 -26.38
CA GLY A 403 10.79 8.87 -27.43
C GLY A 403 9.32 8.50 -27.15
N TYR A 404 9.02 7.73 -26.10
CA TYR A 404 7.66 7.28 -25.77
C TYR A 404 6.84 8.25 -24.91
N HIS A 405 7.46 9.30 -24.37
CA HIS A 405 6.87 10.18 -23.35
C HIS A 405 5.56 10.86 -23.78
N LYS A 406 5.31 11.04 -25.08
CA LYS A 406 4.05 11.58 -25.62
C LYS A 406 3.01 10.52 -25.99
N LEU A 407 3.42 9.24 -26.06
CA LEU A 407 2.61 8.14 -26.58
C LEU A 407 2.01 7.28 -25.46
N LEU A 408 2.80 6.96 -24.42
CA LEU A 408 2.41 6.04 -23.36
C LEU A 408 2.57 6.66 -21.97
N GLY A 409 1.76 6.20 -21.02
CA GLY A 409 1.86 6.58 -19.61
C GLY A 409 1.67 8.07 -19.34
N THR A 410 0.93 8.79 -20.19
CA THR A 410 0.69 10.22 -20.01
C THR A 410 -0.24 10.46 -18.82
N SER A 411 -0.10 11.61 -18.16
CA SER A 411 -1.03 12.01 -17.08
C SER A 411 -2.48 12.07 -17.57
N GLY A 412 -2.71 12.57 -18.79
CA GLY A 412 -4.02 12.58 -19.43
C GLY A 412 -4.64 11.18 -19.56
N PHE A 413 -3.85 10.17 -19.90
CA PHE A 413 -4.33 8.79 -19.97
C PHE A 413 -4.88 8.30 -18.63
N TYR A 414 -4.16 8.52 -17.53
CA TYR A 414 -4.64 8.11 -16.20
C TYR A 414 -5.80 8.96 -15.70
N TYR A 415 -5.75 10.28 -15.95
CA TYR A 415 -6.79 11.21 -15.53
C TYR A 415 -8.13 10.89 -16.19
N THR A 416 -8.18 10.75 -17.52
CA THR A 416 -9.42 10.49 -18.25
C THR A 416 -10.05 9.15 -17.85
N LEU A 417 -9.23 8.12 -17.63
CA LEU A 417 -9.75 6.85 -17.12
C LEU A 417 -10.31 7.01 -15.71
N LEU A 418 -9.55 7.63 -14.81
CA LEU A 418 -9.98 7.82 -13.43
C LEU A 418 -11.28 8.64 -13.35
N GLU A 419 -11.36 9.76 -14.08
CA GLU A 419 -12.54 10.61 -14.16
C GLU A 419 -13.79 9.82 -14.57
N ARG A 420 -13.67 9.00 -15.63
CA ARG A 420 -14.78 8.13 -16.08
C ARG A 420 -15.15 7.09 -15.03
N LEU A 421 -14.17 6.47 -14.38
CA LEU A 421 -14.44 5.42 -13.39
C LEU A 421 -14.99 5.99 -12.09
N THR A 422 -14.70 7.24 -11.73
CA THR A 422 -15.24 7.87 -10.50
C THR A 422 -16.66 8.41 -10.65
N ASP A 423 -17.22 8.39 -11.85
CA ASP A 423 -18.61 8.75 -12.09
C ASP A 423 -19.57 7.77 -11.39
N GLU A 424 -20.56 8.31 -10.68
CA GLU A 424 -21.50 7.52 -9.87
C GLU A 424 -22.31 6.53 -10.72
N THR A 425 -22.73 6.89 -11.95
CA THR A 425 -23.52 6.00 -12.80
C THR A 425 -22.69 4.82 -13.29
N VAL A 426 -21.42 5.09 -13.62
CA VAL A 426 -20.45 4.06 -14.03
C VAL A 426 -20.10 3.15 -12.85
N GLN A 427 -19.99 3.69 -11.64
CA GLN A 427 -19.70 2.91 -10.44
C GLN A 427 -20.80 1.92 -10.08
N GLU A 428 -22.06 2.27 -10.28
CA GLU A 428 -23.20 1.40 -9.95
C GLU A 428 -23.35 0.22 -10.92
N ASN A 429 -22.90 0.36 -12.16
CA ASN A 429 -23.02 -0.66 -13.20
C ASN A 429 -21.69 -1.36 -13.50
N ASP A 430 -21.52 -2.59 -13.01
CA ASP A 430 -20.31 -3.38 -13.21
C ASP A 430 -19.95 -3.62 -14.70
N ILE A 431 -20.95 -3.69 -15.58
CA ILE A 431 -20.74 -3.88 -17.02
C ILE A 431 -20.23 -2.58 -17.65
N GLU A 432 -20.89 -1.46 -17.37
CA GLU A 432 -20.46 -0.14 -17.86
C GLU A 432 -19.06 0.22 -17.34
N TYR A 433 -18.78 -0.07 -16.07
CA TYR A 433 -17.47 0.08 -15.47
C TYR A 433 -16.41 -0.70 -16.24
N MET A 434 -16.64 -1.99 -16.49
CA MET A 434 -15.68 -2.82 -17.21
C MET A 434 -15.54 -2.38 -18.67
N ASN A 435 -16.64 -2.00 -19.34
CA ASN A 435 -16.60 -1.49 -20.70
C ASN A 435 -15.73 -0.23 -20.79
N SER A 436 -15.88 0.69 -19.83
CA SER A 436 -15.06 1.90 -19.72
C SER A 436 -13.58 1.58 -19.57
N VAL A 437 -13.23 0.61 -18.70
CA VAL A 437 -11.85 0.12 -18.56
C VAL A 437 -11.34 -0.47 -19.88
N LEU A 438 -12.12 -1.35 -20.52
CA LEU A 438 -11.68 -2.06 -21.71
C LEU A 438 -11.51 -1.13 -22.92
N TYR A 439 -12.41 -0.16 -23.12
CA TYR A 439 -12.23 0.85 -24.16
C TYR A 439 -10.93 1.62 -23.99
N HIS A 440 -10.61 2.01 -22.76
CA HIS A 440 -9.40 2.76 -22.45
C HIS A 440 -8.12 1.94 -22.59
N LEU A 441 -8.22 0.61 -22.44
CA LEU A 441 -7.10 -0.32 -22.53
C LEU A 441 -6.97 -1.01 -23.89
N LEU A 442 -7.77 -0.62 -24.90
CA LEU A 442 -7.62 -1.10 -26.27
C LEU A 442 -6.22 -0.71 -26.80
N PRO A 443 -5.37 -1.67 -27.20
CA PRO A 443 -4.06 -1.39 -27.77
C PRO A 443 -4.19 -0.55 -29.04
N GLN A 444 -3.49 0.58 -29.08
CA GLN A 444 -3.46 1.50 -30.22
C GLN A 444 -2.24 1.23 -31.11
N PHE A 445 -1.19 0.61 -30.57
CA PHE A 445 0.08 0.41 -31.26
C PHE A 445 0.31 -1.05 -31.70
N SER A 446 -0.72 -1.92 -31.67
CA SER A 446 -0.59 -3.34 -32.01
C SER A 446 -0.02 -3.62 -33.41
N ASP A 447 -0.24 -2.70 -34.35
CA ASP A 447 0.24 -2.77 -35.74
C ASP A 447 1.45 -1.84 -35.99
N ALA A 448 2.00 -1.19 -34.96
CA ALA A 448 3.17 -0.32 -35.10
C ALA A 448 4.41 -1.10 -35.55
N SER A 449 5.30 -0.49 -36.33
CA SER A 449 6.57 -1.11 -36.71
C SER A 449 7.51 -1.31 -35.51
N ASP A 450 7.39 -0.44 -34.51
CA ASP A 450 8.14 -0.48 -33.26
C ASP A 450 7.63 -1.59 -32.33
N LYS A 451 8.43 -2.65 -32.20
CA LYS A 451 8.12 -3.80 -31.36
C LYS A 451 8.26 -3.52 -29.87
N ASP A 452 9.08 -2.55 -29.48
CA ASP A 452 9.26 -2.23 -28.07
C ASP A 452 8.13 -1.34 -27.58
N LEU A 453 7.67 -0.39 -28.40
CA LEU A 453 6.42 0.36 -28.16
C LEU A 453 5.24 -0.60 -27.90
N GLN A 454 5.08 -1.63 -28.74
CA GLN A 454 4.04 -2.65 -28.55
C GLN A 454 4.15 -3.41 -27.23
N LYS A 455 5.38 -3.78 -26.82
CA LYS A 455 5.59 -4.50 -25.56
C LYS A 455 5.36 -3.58 -24.36
N TRP A 456 5.72 -2.30 -24.46
CA TRP A 456 5.51 -1.32 -23.41
C TRP A 456 4.03 -1.04 -23.19
N GLU A 457 3.26 -0.82 -24.25
CA GLU A 457 1.80 -0.68 -24.19
C GLU A 457 1.16 -1.93 -23.54
N LEU A 458 1.60 -3.12 -23.96
CA LEU A 458 1.13 -4.38 -23.42
C LEU A 458 1.39 -4.52 -21.91
N LEU A 459 2.59 -4.15 -21.45
CA LEU A 459 2.96 -4.20 -20.03
C LEU A 459 2.16 -3.18 -19.22
N LEU A 460 2.01 -1.95 -19.73
CA LEU A 460 1.25 -0.89 -19.07
C LEU A 460 -0.22 -1.27 -18.90
N ASN A 461 -0.89 -1.60 -20.00
CA ASN A 461 -2.31 -1.96 -19.98
C ASN A 461 -2.53 -3.28 -19.23
N GLY A 462 -1.59 -4.22 -19.34
CA GLY A 462 -1.58 -5.47 -18.57
C GLY A 462 -1.48 -5.25 -17.06
N GLY A 463 -0.67 -4.28 -16.61
CA GLY A 463 -0.52 -3.92 -15.19
C GLY A 463 -1.77 -3.25 -14.62
N ILE A 464 -2.46 -2.43 -15.42
CA ILE A 464 -3.73 -1.79 -15.04
C ILE A 464 -4.83 -2.85 -14.87
N ILE A 465 -5.08 -3.68 -15.90
CA ILE A 465 -6.15 -4.68 -15.83
C ILE A 465 -5.88 -5.78 -14.79
N GLN A 466 -4.61 -6.00 -14.44
CA GLN A 466 -4.24 -6.92 -13.37
C GLN A 466 -4.82 -6.54 -12.01
N GLN A 467 -5.14 -5.25 -11.76
CA GLN A 467 -5.76 -4.83 -10.51
C GLN A 467 -7.19 -5.38 -10.33
N LEU A 468 -7.85 -5.77 -11.41
CA LEU A 468 -9.18 -6.39 -11.41
C LEU A 468 -9.13 -7.94 -11.40
N LEU A 469 -7.93 -8.55 -11.35
CA LEU A 469 -7.78 -10.01 -11.42
C LEU A 469 -7.70 -10.66 -10.05
N GLN A 470 -8.50 -11.71 -9.86
CA GLN A 470 -8.42 -12.61 -8.71
C GLN A 470 -8.12 -14.05 -9.15
N LEU A 471 -7.34 -14.78 -8.35
CA LEU A 471 -7.03 -16.18 -8.64
C LEU A 471 -8.12 -17.10 -8.09
N LYS A 472 -8.90 -17.74 -8.97
CA LYS A 472 -9.87 -18.80 -8.62
C LYS A 472 -9.34 -20.19 -8.96
N GLU A 473 -10.12 -21.23 -8.68
CA GLU A 473 -9.74 -22.64 -8.91
C GLU A 473 -9.31 -22.93 -10.35
N ARG A 474 -9.98 -22.30 -11.33
CA ARG A 474 -9.73 -22.47 -12.77
C ARG A 474 -8.69 -21.49 -13.32
N GLY A 475 -8.13 -20.62 -12.49
CA GLY A 475 -7.10 -19.64 -12.83
C GLY A 475 -7.52 -18.20 -12.51
N ALA A 476 -6.75 -17.24 -13.01
CA ALA A 476 -7.05 -15.82 -12.84
C ALA A 476 -8.33 -15.46 -13.63
N GLU A 477 -9.23 -14.71 -13.00
CA GLU A 477 -10.48 -14.22 -13.57
C GLU A 477 -10.63 -12.74 -13.24
N ILE A 478 -11.25 -11.98 -14.14
CA ILE A 478 -11.64 -10.60 -13.86
C ILE A 478 -12.84 -10.65 -12.91
N VAL A 479 -12.72 -9.92 -11.81
CA VAL A 479 -13.77 -9.73 -10.81
C VAL A 479 -13.96 -8.24 -10.67
N VAL A 480 -15.20 -7.79 -10.83
CA VAL A 480 -15.59 -6.39 -10.67
C VAL A 480 -16.49 -6.35 -9.44
N ASN A 481 -15.98 -5.74 -8.38
CA ASN A 481 -16.65 -5.54 -7.09
C ASN A 481 -16.02 -4.34 -6.38
N THR A 482 -16.59 -3.90 -5.26
CA THR A 482 -16.10 -2.73 -4.51
C THR A 482 -14.59 -2.78 -4.22
N ASP A 483 -14.08 -3.92 -3.76
CA ASP A 483 -12.65 -4.06 -3.41
C ASP A 483 -11.72 -3.91 -4.64
N THR A 484 -12.08 -4.55 -5.76
CA THR A 484 -11.28 -4.51 -7.00
C THR A 484 -11.40 -3.16 -7.71
N LYS A 485 -12.56 -2.50 -7.65
CA LYS A 485 -12.75 -1.12 -8.12
C LYS A 485 -11.88 -0.15 -7.33
N GLN A 486 -11.99 -0.17 -5.99
CA GLN A 486 -11.15 0.64 -5.11
C GLN A 486 -9.67 0.37 -5.36
N ARG A 487 -9.28 -0.91 -5.56
CA ARG A 487 -7.90 -1.26 -5.89
C ARG A 487 -7.44 -0.63 -7.22
N LEU A 488 -8.23 -0.75 -8.27
CA LEU A 488 -7.89 -0.16 -9.57
C LEU A 488 -7.78 1.37 -9.47
N GLU A 489 -8.77 2.04 -8.87
CA GLU A 489 -8.76 3.49 -8.79
C GLU A 489 -7.61 4.04 -7.94
N THR A 490 -7.33 3.43 -6.78
CA THR A 490 -6.19 3.86 -5.96
C THR A 490 -4.87 3.60 -6.68
N TYR A 491 -4.74 2.50 -7.42
CA TYR A 491 -3.59 2.28 -8.30
C TYR A 491 -3.48 3.39 -9.37
N LEU A 492 -4.57 3.76 -10.04
CA LEU A 492 -4.59 4.83 -11.04
C LEU A 492 -4.22 6.19 -10.45
N ARG A 493 -4.73 6.54 -9.25
CA ARG A 493 -4.38 7.79 -8.54
C ARG A 493 -2.88 7.86 -8.24
N LEU A 494 -2.29 6.74 -7.81
CA LEU A 494 -0.85 6.66 -7.56
C LEU A 494 -0.05 6.73 -8.87
N MET A 495 -0.45 6.00 -9.91
CA MET A 495 0.20 6.09 -11.23
C MET A 495 0.11 7.49 -11.83
N LEU A 496 -1.01 8.19 -11.64
CA LEU A 496 -1.18 9.58 -12.03
C LEU A 496 -0.19 10.49 -11.28
N LEU A 497 -0.07 10.33 -9.95
CA LEU A 497 0.91 11.08 -9.15
C LEU A 497 2.33 10.88 -9.68
N PHE A 498 2.74 9.63 -9.94
CA PHE A 498 4.08 9.30 -10.43
C PHE A 498 4.29 9.54 -11.94
N SER A 499 3.23 9.87 -12.69
CA SER A 499 3.35 10.26 -14.11
C SER A 499 3.88 11.68 -14.30
N ASP A 500 3.79 12.49 -13.24
CA ASP A 500 4.29 13.85 -13.17
C ASP A 500 5.78 13.83 -12.81
N SER A 501 6.57 14.57 -13.59
CA SER A 501 8.04 14.58 -13.52
C SER A 501 8.57 15.01 -12.15
N ARG A 502 7.78 15.77 -11.39
CA ARG A 502 8.15 16.26 -10.06
C ARG A 502 8.21 15.15 -9.02
N PHE A 503 7.45 14.07 -9.20
CA PHE A 503 7.33 12.98 -8.23
C PHE A 503 8.13 11.73 -8.65
N GLN A 504 9.08 11.86 -9.58
CA GLN A 504 9.85 10.72 -10.07
C GLN A 504 10.63 10.03 -8.94
N ILE A 505 10.66 8.71 -9.02
CA ILE A 505 11.52 7.89 -8.14
C ILE A 505 12.94 8.01 -8.68
N ALA A 506 13.85 8.59 -7.89
CA ALA A 506 15.28 8.58 -8.20
C ALA A 506 15.70 7.13 -8.49
N GLY A 507 16.16 6.90 -9.73
CA GLY A 507 16.34 5.56 -10.27
C GLY A 507 17.31 4.75 -9.43
N ASN A 508 16.80 3.77 -8.68
CA ASN A 508 17.63 2.76 -8.05
C ASN A 508 18.35 2.01 -9.19
N SER A 509 19.68 2.08 -9.24
CA SER A 509 20.51 1.53 -10.33
C SER A 509 20.25 0.04 -10.58
N GLU A 510 19.89 -0.72 -9.54
CA GLU A 510 19.49 -2.13 -9.63
C GLU A 510 18.16 -2.38 -10.40
N ILE A 511 17.31 -1.35 -10.56
CA ILE A 511 16.01 -1.48 -11.23
C ILE A 511 16.13 -1.13 -12.72
N LYS A 512 17.08 -0.29 -13.13
CA LYS A 512 17.36 0.00 -14.55
C LYS A 512 17.71 -1.29 -15.34
N GLU A 513 18.43 -2.25 -14.74
CA GLU A 513 18.70 -3.55 -15.38
C GLU A 513 17.47 -4.49 -15.46
N LYS A 514 16.46 -4.31 -14.59
CA LYS A 514 15.21 -5.11 -14.60
C LYS A 514 14.16 -4.62 -15.60
N ALA A 515 14.37 -3.49 -16.26
CA ALA A 515 13.53 -3.02 -17.37
C ALA A 515 13.61 -3.92 -18.62
N ALA A 516 14.45 -4.97 -18.60
CA ALA A 516 14.45 -6.01 -19.62
C ALA A 516 13.12 -6.79 -19.62
N PHE A 517 12.49 -6.85 -20.80
CA PHE A 517 11.27 -7.58 -21.10
C PHE A 517 11.32 -9.07 -20.67
N GLN A 518 10.93 -9.38 -19.43
CA GLN A 518 10.88 -10.77 -18.98
C GLN A 518 9.78 -11.53 -19.74
N LYS A 519 10.15 -12.65 -20.36
CA LYS A 519 9.24 -13.46 -21.20
C LYS A 519 7.96 -13.89 -20.47
N ASP A 520 8.07 -14.24 -19.19
CA ASP A 520 6.93 -14.64 -18.37
C ASP A 520 6.01 -13.47 -18.03
N GLU A 521 6.54 -12.27 -17.84
CA GLU A 521 5.77 -11.06 -17.57
C GLU A 521 4.94 -10.67 -18.80
N LEU A 522 5.57 -10.61 -19.98
CA LEU A 522 4.89 -10.34 -21.25
C LEU A 522 3.81 -11.36 -21.56
N LYS A 523 4.09 -12.64 -21.30
CA LYS A 523 3.10 -13.70 -21.48
C LYS A 523 1.90 -13.52 -20.56
N ASN A 524 2.12 -13.11 -19.31
CA ASN A 524 1.04 -12.82 -18.37
C ASN A 524 0.28 -11.56 -18.76
N ALA A 525 0.96 -10.46 -19.07
CA ALA A 525 0.37 -9.21 -19.52
C ALA A 525 -0.52 -9.43 -20.76
N ARG A 526 -0.01 -10.16 -21.75
CA ARG A 526 -0.81 -10.59 -22.91
C ARG A 526 -2.04 -11.37 -22.50
N LYS A 527 -1.89 -12.39 -21.66
CA LYS A 527 -3.03 -13.19 -21.21
C LYS A 527 -4.07 -12.31 -20.50
N TYR A 528 -3.63 -11.38 -19.67
CA TYR A 528 -4.47 -10.47 -18.89
C TYR A 528 -5.14 -9.42 -19.74
N LEU A 529 -4.49 -8.94 -20.80
CA LEU A 529 -5.04 -7.94 -21.71
C LEU A 529 -5.90 -8.54 -22.80
N THR A 530 -5.70 -9.80 -23.21
CA THR A 530 -6.46 -10.38 -24.33
C THR A 530 -7.45 -11.44 -23.87
N SER A 531 -6.97 -12.55 -23.34
CA SER A 531 -7.81 -13.72 -23.09
C SER A 531 -8.76 -13.52 -21.91
N LYS A 532 -8.36 -12.72 -20.90
CA LYS A 532 -9.19 -12.47 -19.71
C LYS A 532 -10.36 -11.52 -19.95
N PRO A 533 -10.19 -10.41 -20.68
CA PRO A 533 -11.31 -9.62 -21.18
C PRO A 533 -12.31 -10.44 -22.00
N LEU A 534 -11.82 -11.27 -22.94
CA LEU A 534 -12.69 -12.15 -23.73
C LEU A 534 -13.49 -13.13 -22.86
N ASP A 535 -12.85 -13.74 -21.86
CA ASP A 535 -13.53 -14.61 -20.91
C ASP A 535 -14.60 -13.85 -20.12
N TYR A 536 -14.30 -12.64 -19.63
CA TYR A 536 -15.22 -11.81 -18.86
C TYR A 536 -16.41 -11.34 -19.72
N LEU A 537 -16.14 -10.79 -20.91
CA LEU A 537 -17.18 -10.29 -21.81
C LEU A 537 -18.15 -11.42 -22.18
N TYR A 538 -17.64 -12.61 -22.53
CA TYR A 538 -18.50 -13.73 -22.91
C TYR A 538 -19.25 -14.36 -21.73
N ASN A 539 -18.56 -14.60 -20.61
CA ASN A 539 -19.09 -15.39 -19.49
C ASN A 539 -19.76 -14.53 -18.41
N THR A 540 -19.56 -13.22 -18.40
CA THR A 540 -20.08 -12.31 -17.37
C THR A 540 -20.93 -11.21 -18.02
N ALA A 541 -20.32 -10.30 -18.80
CA ALA A 541 -21.04 -9.14 -19.35
C ALA A 541 -22.22 -9.55 -20.26
N LEU A 542 -21.99 -10.53 -21.14
CA LEU A 542 -23.01 -11.02 -22.08
C LEU A 542 -23.83 -12.20 -21.53
N LYS A 543 -23.56 -12.68 -20.31
CA LYS A 543 -24.21 -13.90 -19.76
C LYS A 543 -25.64 -13.64 -19.29
N GLY A 544 -25.96 -12.45 -18.79
CA GLY A 544 -27.34 -12.07 -18.47
C GLY A 544 -28.28 -12.27 -19.68
N ASN A 545 -27.72 -12.21 -20.89
CA ASN A 545 -28.45 -12.23 -22.15
C ASN A 545 -28.05 -13.44 -23.02
N ASN A 546 -27.88 -14.64 -22.43
CA ASN A 546 -27.40 -15.84 -23.15
C ASN A 546 -28.10 -16.06 -24.51
N ARG A 547 -29.43 -15.89 -24.58
CA ARG A 547 -30.21 -16.05 -25.82
C ARG A 547 -29.83 -15.03 -26.90
N LEU A 548 -29.60 -13.78 -26.49
CA LEU A 548 -29.21 -12.68 -27.37
C LEU A 548 -27.74 -12.79 -27.77
N ARG A 549 -26.84 -13.06 -26.81
CA ARG A 549 -25.42 -13.35 -27.06
C ARG A 549 -25.26 -14.44 -28.10
N GLU A 550 -25.97 -15.56 -27.93
CA GLU A 550 -25.93 -16.70 -28.85
C GLU A 550 -26.43 -16.37 -30.26
N ILE A 551 -27.06 -15.24 -30.53
CA ILE A 551 -27.31 -14.85 -31.92
C ILE A 551 -26.03 -14.32 -32.56
N PHE A 552 -25.27 -13.53 -31.80
CA PHE A 552 -24.07 -12.87 -32.30
C PHE A 552 -22.81 -13.73 -32.19
N VAL A 553 -22.63 -14.44 -31.08
CA VAL A 553 -21.39 -15.10 -30.71
C VAL A 553 -21.64 -16.37 -29.90
N ASP A 554 -20.86 -17.42 -30.18
CA ASP A 554 -20.97 -18.70 -29.46
C ASP A 554 -19.64 -19.43 -29.37
N LYS A 555 -19.45 -20.19 -28.27
CA LYS A 555 -18.26 -20.99 -28.04
C LYS A 555 -18.48 -22.40 -28.57
N VAL A 556 -17.77 -22.74 -29.64
CA VAL A 556 -17.79 -24.09 -30.22
C VAL A 556 -16.45 -24.79 -30.03
N SER A 557 -16.51 -26.11 -29.84
CA SER A 557 -15.32 -26.96 -29.76
C SER A 557 -15.10 -27.68 -31.09
N TYR A 558 -13.85 -27.77 -31.53
CA TYR A 558 -13.45 -28.51 -32.71
C TYR A 558 -12.15 -29.25 -32.44
N GLU A 559 -11.89 -30.32 -33.19
CA GLU A 559 -10.70 -31.14 -33.01
C GLU A 559 -9.69 -30.86 -34.12
N ILE A 560 -8.42 -30.85 -33.76
CA ILE A 560 -7.33 -30.79 -34.72
C ILE A 560 -6.36 -31.93 -34.47
N GLU A 561 -5.79 -32.46 -35.54
CA GLU A 561 -4.70 -33.41 -35.42
C GLU A 561 -3.36 -32.67 -35.33
N LYS A 562 -2.60 -32.89 -34.25
CA LYS A 562 -1.28 -32.31 -34.06
C LYS A 562 -0.31 -33.38 -33.58
N LYS A 563 0.72 -33.67 -34.37
CA LYS A 563 1.75 -34.69 -34.07
C LYS A 563 1.14 -36.07 -33.72
N LYS A 564 0.20 -36.56 -34.53
CA LYS A 564 -0.51 -37.85 -34.35
C LYS A 564 -1.35 -37.96 -33.06
N LYS A 565 -1.77 -36.82 -32.48
CA LYS A 565 -2.74 -36.76 -31.37
C LYS A 565 -3.84 -35.74 -31.70
N TRP A 566 -5.08 -36.12 -31.39
CA TRP A 566 -6.23 -35.23 -31.49
C TRP A 566 -6.25 -34.26 -30.30
N GLU A 567 -6.29 -32.97 -30.58
CA GLU A 567 -6.36 -31.89 -29.60
C GLU A 567 -7.71 -31.17 -29.76
N LYS A 568 -8.55 -31.20 -28.73
CA LYS A 568 -9.80 -30.44 -28.70
C LYS A 568 -9.50 -28.97 -28.40
N ARG A 569 -9.94 -28.08 -29.28
CA ARG A 569 -9.79 -26.63 -29.15
C ARG A 569 -11.13 -25.93 -29.11
N GLN A 570 -11.18 -24.79 -28.44
CA GLN A 570 -12.34 -23.92 -28.42
C GLN A 570 -12.12 -22.71 -29.32
N CYS A 571 -13.17 -22.28 -30.02
CA CYS A 571 -13.19 -21.04 -30.77
C CYS A 571 -14.54 -20.33 -30.63
N LEU A 572 -14.54 -19.05 -30.99
CA LEU A 572 -15.75 -18.23 -31.03
C LEU A 572 -16.25 -18.17 -32.47
N GLN A 573 -17.46 -18.66 -32.70
CA GLN A 573 -18.22 -18.33 -33.90
C GLN A 573 -18.83 -16.95 -33.73
N ARG A 574 -18.84 -16.15 -34.79
CA ARG A 574 -19.37 -14.79 -34.76
C ARG A 574 -20.07 -14.40 -36.06
N LEU A 575 -21.03 -13.49 -35.95
CA LEU A 575 -21.62 -12.80 -37.10
C LEU A 575 -20.61 -11.87 -37.77
N LYS A 576 -20.84 -11.51 -39.02
CA LYS A 576 -20.04 -10.50 -39.70
C LYS A 576 -20.62 -9.12 -39.41
N ILE A 577 -20.05 -8.43 -38.43
CA ILE A 577 -20.45 -7.09 -38.03
C ILE A 577 -19.21 -6.19 -38.05
N GLU A 578 -19.34 -5.05 -38.72
CA GLU A 578 -18.28 -4.04 -38.81
C GLU A 578 -18.37 -3.05 -37.64
N LYS A 579 -17.25 -2.44 -37.26
CA LYS A 579 -17.18 -1.44 -36.17
C LYS A 579 -18.15 -0.28 -36.39
N SER A 580 -18.27 0.21 -37.62
CA SER A 580 -19.21 1.27 -38.01
C SER A 580 -20.67 0.90 -37.76
N MET A 581 -21.02 -0.39 -37.87
CA MET A 581 -22.35 -0.89 -37.58
C MET A 581 -22.61 -0.90 -36.07
N PHE A 582 -21.64 -1.33 -35.25
CA PHE A 582 -21.77 -1.29 -33.79
C PHE A 582 -22.03 0.12 -33.27
N ILE A 583 -21.32 1.14 -33.79
CA ILE A 583 -21.53 2.54 -33.41
C ILE A 583 -22.99 2.97 -33.65
N LYS A 584 -23.60 2.55 -34.76
CA LYS A 584 -25.01 2.84 -35.04
C LYS A 584 -25.91 2.04 -34.10
N LEU A 585 -25.66 0.73 -33.96
CA LEU A 585 -26.46 -0.18 -33.12
C LEU A 585 -26.45 0.22 -31.64
N ARG A 586 -25.42 0.95 -31.18
CA ARG A 586 -25.29 1.47 -29.82
C ARG A 586 -26.36 2.52 -29.48
N ASP A 587 -26.85 3.29 -30.45
CA ASP A 587 -27.90 4.30 -30.25
C ASP A 587 -29.29 3.63 -30.15
N THR A 588 -29.47 2.80 -29.13
CA THR A 588 -30.66 1.95 -28.92
C THR A 588 -31.92 2.79 -28.67
N GLY A 589 -31.77 4.03 -28.21
CA GLY A 589 -32.86 4.99 -28.07
C GLY A 589 -33.42 5.50 -29.41
N LYS A 590 -32.58 5.60 -30.46
CA LYS A 590 -33.01 6.06 -31.80
C LYS A 590 -33.20 4.94 -32.81
N ILE A 591 -32.61 3.77 -32.60
CA ILE A 591 -32.73 2.62 -33.50
C ILE A 591 -33.60 1.54 -32.86
N SER A 592 -34.81 1.37 -33.41
CA SER A 592 -35.70 0.27 -33.00
C SER A 592 -35.05 -1.09 -33.29
N VAL A 593 -35.46 -2.11 -32.52
CA VAL A 593 -34.98 -3.49 -32.68
C VAL A 593 -35.19 -4.00 -34.11
N GLU A 594 -36.31 -3.67 -34.76
CA GLU A 594 -36.60 -4.09 -36.14
C GLU A 594 -35.65 -3.43 -37.14
N LYS A 595 -35.29 -2.16 -36.91
CA LYS A 595 -34.33 -1.44 -37.74
C LYS A 595 -32.92 -2.01 -37.55
N ALA A 596 -32.53 -2.29 -36.31
CA ALA A 596 -31.27 -2.98 -36.00
C ALA A 596 -31.20 -4.35 -36.68
N ALA A 597 -32.28 -5.14 -36.64
CA ALA A 597 -32.35 -6.45 -37.28
C ALA A 597 -32.15 -6.36 -38.80
N LYS A 598 -32.81 -5.41 -39.47
CA LYS A 598 -32.64 -5.15 -40.91
C LYS A 598 -31.20 -4.75 -41.24
N MET A 599 -30.56 -3.94 -40.41
CA MET A 599 -29.16 -3.54 -40.62
C MET A 599 -28.19 -4.73 -40.53
N ILE A 600 -28.40 -5.64 -39.59
CA ILE A 600 -27.57 -6.84 -39.44
C ILE A 600 -27.80 -7.80 -40.62
N GLU A 601 -29.06 -7.97 -41.04
CA GLU A 601 -29.48 -8.84 -42.14
C GLU A 601 -28.85 -8.45 -43.49
N LEU A 602 -28.66 -7.16 -43.75
CA LEU A 602 -28.01 -6.67 -44.98
C LEU A 602 -26.62 -7.30 -45.23
N HIS A 603 -25.87 -7.55 -44.16
CA HIS A 603 -24.54 -8.16 -44.23
C HIS A 603 -24.53 -9.64 -43.81
N ASN A 604 -25.64 -10.13 -43.24
CA ASN A 604 -25.82 -11.48 -42.76
C ASN A 604 -27.23 -11.98 -43.12
N PRO A 605 -27.50 -12.33 -44.40
CA PRO A 605 -28.82 -12.73 -44.83
C PRO A 605 -29.40 -13.89 -44.01
N SER A 606 -30.67 -13.74 -43.59
CA SER A 606 -31.40 -14.73 -42.76
C SER A 606 -32.19 -15.74 -43.58
N ASP A 607 -31.66 -16.14 -44.74
CA ASP A 607 -32.26 -17.14 -45.62
C ASP A 607 -31.64 -18.55 -45.44
N LEU A 608 -32.37 -19.57 -45.91
CA LEU A 608 -31.97 -20.97 -45.77
C LEU A 608 -30.69 -21.30 -46.55
N GLU A 609 -30.46 -20.67 -47.70
CA GLU A 609 -29.28 -20.91 -48.54
C GLU A 609 -28.02 -20.43 -47.81
N THR A 610 -28.06 -19.24 -47.21
CA THR A 610 -26.98 -18.68 -46.38
C THR A 610 -26.71 -19.56 -45.17
N LYS A 611 -27.74 -20.10 -44.51
CA LYS A 611 -27.58 -21.05 -43.40
C LYS A 611 -26.82 -22.31 -43.82
N ILE A 612 -27.20 -22.92 -44.94
CA ILE A 612 -26.54 -24.12 -45.49
C ILE A 612 -25.09 -23.80 -45.87
N LYS A 613 -24.86 -22.66 -46.54
CA LYS A 613 -23.52 -22.20 -46.96
C LYS A 613 -22.58 -22.02 -45.77
N ILE A 614 -23.04 -21.42 -44.68
CA ILE A 614 -22.24 -21.22 -43.45
C ILE A 614 -21.91 -22.57 -42.79
N GLN A 615 -22.87 -23.50 -42.75
CA GLN A 615 -22.64 -24.84 -42.21
C GLN A 615 -21.57 -25.58 -43.01
N GLU A 616 -21.65 -25.54 -44.33
CA GLU A 616 -20.68 -26.17 -45.24
C GLU A 616 -19.29 -25.52 -45.12
N GLN A 617 -19.21 -24.19 -45.08
CA GLN A 617 -17.94 -23.48 -44.85
C GLN A 617 -17.29 -23.84 -43.52
N ASN A 618 -18.06 -23.92 -42.44
CA ASN A 618 -17.53 -24.34 -41.14
C ASN A 618 -17.07 -25.80 -41.16
N LYS A 619 -17.80 -26.69 -41.83
CA LYS A 619 -17.41 -28.11 -42.02
C LYS A 619 -16.08 -28.21 -42.77
N GLN A 620 -15.94 -27.55 -43.92
CA GLN A 620 -14.70 -27.51 -44.70
C GLN A 620 -13.52 -26.93 -43.91
N ARG A 621 -13.76 -25.95 -43.04
CA ARG A 621 -12.71 -25.40 -42.16
C ARG A 621 -12.26 -26.43 -41.14
N MET A 622 -13.19 -27.14 -40.50
CA MET A 622 -12.86 -28.20 -39.54
C MET A 622 -12.08 -29.35 -40.21
N GLU A 623 -12.49 -29.78 -41.41
CA GLU A 623 -11.77 -30.78 -42.21
C GLU A 623 -10.33 -30.34 -42.53
N LYS A 624 -10.12 -29.04 -42.76
CA LYS A 624 -8.79 -28.43 -42.96
C LYS A 624 -8.04 -28.12 -41.64
N GLY A 625 -8.54 -28.58 -40.49
CA GLY A 625 -7.96 -28.30 -39.17
C GLY A 625 -8.04 -26.83 -38.73
N LYS A 626 -8.88 -26.02 -39.37
CA LYS A 626 -9.09 -24.59 -39.07
C LYS A 626 -10.33 -24.39 -38.20
N ALA A 627 -10.32 -23.31 -37.40
CA ALA A 627 -11.43 -23.00 -36.51
C ALA A 627 -12.71 -22.65 -37.29
N PRO A 628 -13.88 -23.25 -36.97
CA PRO A 628 -15.17 -22.88 -37.56
C PRO A 628 -15.62 -21.53 -36.96
N CYS A 629 -15.46 -20.44 -37.71
CA CYS A 629 -15.62 -19.07 -37.17
C CYS A 629 -16.90 -18.37 -37.59
N TYR A 630 -17.67 -18.91 -38.54
CA TYR A 630 -18.85 -18.25 -39.09
C TYR A 630 -20.11 -18.60 -38.31
N ARG A 631 -21.00 -17.62 -38.13
CA ARG A 631 -22.31 -17.79 -37.50
C ARG A 631 -23.42 -17.33 -38.43
N TYR A 632 -24.55 -18.03 -38.40
CA TYR A 632 -25.77 -17.66 -39.12
C TYR A 632 -26.63 -16.71 -38.29
N PHE A 633 -27.19 -15.67 -38.93
CA PHE A 633 -28.08 -14.72 -38.28
C PHE A 633 -29.54 -15.17 -38.40
N ASP A 634 -30.19 -15.40 -37.26
CA ASP A 634 -31.61 -15.69 -37.18
C ASP A 634 -32.37 -14.43 -36.72
N LYS A 635 -32.93 -13.71 -37.69
CA LYS A 635 -33.63 -12.44 -37.48
C LYS A 635 -34.83 -12.56 -36.54
N GLU A 636 -35.65 -13.61 -36.68
CA GLU A 636 -36.83 -13.79 -35.83
C GLU A 636 -36.43 -14.11 -34.40
N LYS A 637 -35.39 -14.93 -34.20
CA LYS A 637 -34.83 -15.20 -32.88
C LYS A 637 -34.24 -13.92 -32.28
N PHE A 638 -33.58 -13.08 -33.09
CA PHE A 638 -33.07 -11.78 -32.67
C PHE A 638 -34.18 -10.85 -32.19
N CYS A 639 -35.18 -10.56 -33.00
CA CYS A 639 -36.28 -9.66 -32.62
C CYS A 639 -36.98 -10.16 -31.35
N ARG A 640 -37.22 -11.47 -31.24
CA ARG A 640 -37.82 -12.06 -30.02
C ARG A 640 -36.94 -11.89 -28.79
N ALA A 641 -35.64 -12.11 -28.90
CA ALA A 641 -34.71 -12.01 -27.78
C ALA A 641 -34.43 -10.55 -27.37
N ALA A 642 -34.33 -9.63 -28.33
CA ALA A 642 -34.05 -8.22 -28.10
C ALA A 642 -35.26 -7.46 -27.55
N ASN A 643 -36.48 -7.81 -27.96
CA ASN A 643 -37.72 -7.23 -27.44
C ASN A 643 -38.12 -7.77 -26.05
N GLN A 644 -37.51 -8.86 -25.60
CA GLN A 644 -37.69 -9.35 -24.23
C GLN A 644 -36.79 -8.54 -23.28
N ASN A 645 -37.36 -8.01 -22.19
CA ASN A 645 -36.67 -7.55 -20.98
C ASN A 645 -35.63 -6.42 -21.12
N GLY A 646 -35.72 -5.53 -22.12
CA GLY A 646 -34.76 -4.40 -22.26
C GLY A 646 -33.30 -4.85 -22.42
N LEU A 647 -33.09 -6.08 -22.89
CA LEU A 647 -31.78 -6.74 -22.95
C LEU A 647 -30.90 -6.19 -24.08
N TRP A 648 -31.51 -5.52 -25.05
CA TRP A 648 -30.83 -4.75 -26.08
C TRP A 648 -30.66 -3.30 -25.61
N ASN A 649 -29.50 -2.99 -25.02
CA ASN A 649 -29.15 -1.69 -24.51
C ASN A 649 -27.72 -1.30 -24.93
N GLU A 650 -27.31 -0.06 -24.63
CA GLU A 650 -26.00 0.46 -25.05
C GLU A 650 -24.84 -0.38 -24.49
N ASP A 651 -24.89 -0.75 -23.21
CA ASP A 651 -23.88 -1.57 -22.54
C ASP A 651 -23.71 -2.96 -23.16
N PHE A 652 -24.81 -3.58 -23.59
CA PHE A 652 -24.77 -4.88 -24.27
C PHE A 652 -24.08 -4.74 -25.63
N VAL A 653 -24.43 -3.71 -26.40
CA VAL A 653 -23.81 -3.44 -27.71
C VAL A 653 -22.34 -3.11 -27.55
N ASP A 654 -21.97 -2.32 -26.54
CA ASP A 654 -20.59 -1.99 -26.19
C ASP A 654 -19.79 -3.24 -25.80
N SER A 655 -20.34 -4.07 -24.91
CA SER A 655 -19.72 -5.35 -24.52
C SER A 655 -19.50 -6.26 -25.73
N LEU A 656 -20.44 -6.27 -26.68
CA LEU A 656 -20.35 -7.06 -27.89
C LEU A 656 -19.30 -6.51 -28.86
N MET A 657 -19.24 -5.18 -29.05
CA MET A 657 -18.22 -4.53 -29.86
C MET A 657 -16.83 -4.80 -29.28
N LEU A 658 -16.64 -4.60 -27.98
CA LEU A 658 -15.40 -4.91 -27.27
C LEU A 658 -14.99 -6.38 -27.44
N LEU A 659 -15.95 -7.32 -27.39
CA LEU A 659 -15.64 -8.72 -27.60
C LEU A 659 -15.07 -8.97 -29.00
N TYR A 660 -15.62 -8.31 -30.02
CA TYR A 660 -15.12 -8.43 -31.40
C TYR A 660 -13.72 -7.82 -31.52
N GLU A 661 -13.48 -6.64 -30.96
CA GLU A 661 -12.19 -5.97 -31.02
C GLU A 661 -11.10 -6.74 -30.27
N TYR A 662 -11.36 -7.15 -29.02
CA TYR A 662 -10.41 -7.97 -28.26
C TYR A 662 -10.16 -9.33 -28.91
N LYS A 663 -11.11 -9.84 -29.71
CA LYS A 663 -10.90 -11.07 -30.47
C LYS A 663 -9.91 -10.86 -31.62
N GLU A 664 -10.02 -9.75 -32.35
CA GLU A 664 -9.04 -9.38 -33.37
C GLU A 664 -7.66 -9.19 -32.75
N ILE A 665 -7.57 -8.44 -31.65
CA ILE A 665 -6.31 -8.23 -30.92
C ILE A 665 -5.70 -9.58 -30.49
N GLU A 666 -6.49 -10.51 -29.96
CA GLU A 666 -6.00 -11.84 -29.59
C GLU A 666 -5.42 -12.60 -30.81
N ILE A 667 -6.04 -12.46 -31.98
CA ILE A 667 -5.58 -13.07 -33.25
C ILE A 667 -4.29 -12.39 -33.72
N GLN A 668 -4.22 -11.05 -33.71
CA GLN A 668 -3.02 -10.28 -34.07
C GLN A 668 -1.82 -10.73 -33.23
N TYR A 669 -1.95 -10.77 -31.90
CA TYR A 669 -0.86 -11.24 -31.04
C TYR A 669 -0.51 -12.73 -31.23
N LYS A 670 -1.46 -13.58 -31.68
CA LYS A 670 -1.17 -15.00 -32.02
C LYS A 670 -0.44 -15.12 -33.35
N THR A 671 -0.69 -14.21 -34.27
CA THR A 671 -0.15 -14.23 -35.64
C THR A 671 1.22 -13.55 -35.72
N ASN A 672 1.40 -12.41 -35.02
CA ASN A 672 2.59 -11.57 -35.13
C ASN A 672 3.89 -12.16 -34.53
N LYS A 673 3.91 -13.42 -34.06
CA LYS A 673 5.09 -14.08 -33.44
C LYS A 673 5.89 -13.18 -32.47
N LEU A 674 5.25 -12.22 -31.83
CA LEU A 674 5.93 -11.29 -30.92
C LEU A 674 6.46 -11.97 -29.64
N PHE A 675 6.16 -13.27 -29.42
CA PHE A 675 6.65 -14.07 -28.29
C PHE A 675 6.81 -15.57 -28.60
#